data_AF-A0A1E5QP31-F1
#
_entry.id   AF-A0A1E5QP31-F1
#
_cell.length_a   1.000
_cell.length_b   1.000
_cell.length_c   1.000
_cell.angle_alpha   90.00
_cell.angle_beta   90.00
_cell.angle_gamma   90.00
#
_symmetry.space_group_name_H-M   'P 1'
#
loop_
_entity.id
_entity.type
_entity.pdbx_description
1 polymer ?
#
loop_
_entity_poly.entity_id
_entity_poly.type
_entity_poly.pdbx_seq_one_letter_code
_entity_poly.pdbx_strand_id
1 'polypeptide(L)'
;MFKLKTTRFLLLIIAGLFAAISWNIVPCVVAQTASPSQISAANSSGYQWQNVAIGGGGFVTGMAIHPNVKDLIYVRTDVGGAYRWDAAQQRWLPLMEMFGQSESYLYGIESLALDRNNPNVIYAAAGEYTDSRSRHNGVILKSSDRGQSWTQTPLSFKLGANEDWRWNGERLAVDPNQSNLLYLGSRHQGLWKSEDGAKTWTRVTNFPTPGTPNRGIVFILFDPKTGTPGTPTSTVYVGVAGAGVYRSQDRGQTWTLLQDSAKNPQRGVLASDSTLYVTFDAPGAIKKFRNNAWVNITPATLDSYNAISVSPSNPQLIVAAQWFFNHGNKLFKSTNGGQTWQEIQANHQSSIPWKSNDERFWTSGISSLSFDPHYRDRVWYTDGWGIWRTDEINRDRSVWRNFVSGIEEIVNFTLASSPRSGTLFQGSADIGGFRHETLNGYPPKLIQSPSWMTSDFVSMDLSSNEPDLIVSVGSRRWTSSGFPDPGYGVYSTNDGRSWTEFPAYPNGYRKAQRGRVAVAAKGDRTWVWIPEGENEVPYTTQDRGKTWTRSTGAPAGLTTTVWQWNQPLASDKVDPNQFYLYKNGSFYRSTNSGKTWQATVNNLPRLDMDWANNAWSTIKAAPGLKGEVWASFNREGLYRSRNGGTSFTKLPNVQQAYLFAFGKNPPNRQNPAVFVYGTVNNAAGIFRSDNLGETWVKIDVPGQAIGKDPKFMEGDARVYGRVYIGTGGRGIYYGQPANLAATSQGAASSNHCRLPQLLASRL
;
A
#
# COMPACT_ATOMS: atom_id res chain seq x y z
N MET A 1 -13.14 -34.80 41.90
CA MET A 1 -12.91 -36.26 41.98
C MET A 1 -12.18 -36.65 40.69
N PHE A 2 -10.98 -37.24 40.70
CA PHE A 2 -10.65 -38.65 41.02
C PHE A 2 -11.39 -39.65 40.08
N LYS A 3 -10.74 -40.62 39.41
CA LYS A 3 -9.29 -40.93 39.25
C LYS A 3 -9.06 -42.00 38.15
N LEU A 4 -7.79 -42.39 37.93
CA LEU A 4 -7.26 -43.62 37.27
C LEU A 4 -7.09 -43.59 35.73
N LYS A 5 -6.14 -44.32 35.11
CA LYS A 5 -5.29 -45.45 35.58
C LYS A 5 -3.76 -45.21 35.47
N THR A 6 -2.99 -46.10 36.10
CA THR A 6 -1.50 -46.18 36.21
C THR A 6 -0.94 -47.46 35.56
N THR A 7 0.37 -47.51 35.23
CA THR A 7 1.24 -48.73 35.33
C THR A 7 2.74 -48.34 35.54
N ARG A 8 3.61 -49.30 35.88
CA ARG A 8 5.09 -49.24 36.09
C ARG A 8 5.82 -50.26 35.17
N PHE A 9 7.15 -50.45 35.10
CA PHE A 9 8.31 -49.97 35.90
C PHE A 9 9.50 -49.60 34.95
N LEU A 10 10.81 -49.87 35.07
CA LEU A 10 11.71 -50.64 35.98
C LEU A 10 13.12 -49.94 35.99
N LEU A 11 14.19 -50.60 36.44
CA LEU A 11 15.60 -50.12 36.46
C LEU A 11 16.59 -51.24 36.06
N LEU A 12 17.84 -50.88 35.69
CA LEU A 12 19.05 -51.72 35.80
C LEU A 12 20.34 -50.87 35.80
N ILE A 13 21.43 -51.38 36.40
CA ILE A 13 22.69 -50.67 36.71
C ILE A 13 23.90 -51.61 36.51
N ILE A 14 25.03 -51.12 35.97
CA ILE A 14 26.37 -51.77 36.03
C ILE A 14 27.47 -50.68 36.22
N ALA A 15 28.58 -51.00 36.90
CA ALA A 15 29.76 -50.13 37.16
C ALA A 15 30.93 -50.40 36.17
N GLY A 16 31.97 -49.55 36.02
CA GLY A 16 33.20 -49.50 36.86
C GLY A 16 34.26 -50.54 36.40
N LEU A 17 35.59 -50.32 36.43
CA LEU A 17 36.46 -49.21 36.88
C LEU A 17 37.92 -49.46 36.37
N PHE A 18 38.87 -48.54 36.63
CA PHE A 18 40.34 -48.60 36.40
C PHE A 18 40.86 -48.46 34.95
N ALA A 19 42.09 -47.98 34.66
CA ALA A 19 43.22 -47.52 35.50
C ALA A 19 43.82 -46.18 34.95
N ALA A 20 44.92 -45.67 35.54
CA ALA A 20 45.43 -44.30 35.28
C ALA A 20 46.99 -44.19 35.22
N ILE A 21 47.46 -42.94 35.05
CA ILE A 21 48.86 -42.44 35.06
C ILE A 21 49.52 -42.37 33.65
N SER A 22 50.45 -41.43 33.49
CA SER A 22 50.75 -40.67 32.27
C SER A 22 52.25 -40.67 31.89
N TRP A 23 52.61 -40.01 30.77
CA TRP A 23 53.70 -39.02 30.68
C TRP A 23 53.61 -38.19 29.36
N ASN A 24 53.64 -36.87 29.51
CA ASN A 24 54.26 -35.81 28.67
C ASN A 24 55.01 -36.22 27.37
N ILE A 25 55.01 -35.50 26.23
CA ILE A 25 54.54 -34.15 25.79
C ILE A 25 54.37 -34.18 24.24
N VAL A 26 53.49 -33.34 23.64
CA VAL A 26 53.54 -32.70 22.28
C VAL A 26 52.14 -32.09 21.98
N PRO A 27 51.99 -30.95 21.27
CA PRO A 27 50.74 -30.19 21.26
C PRO A 27 49.57 -30.87 20.53
N CYS A 28 48.39 -30.83 21.15
CA CYS A 28 47.16 -31.39 20.57
C CYS A 28 46.54 -30.45 19.53
N VAL A 29 46.51 -30.89 18.27
CA VAL A 29 45.64 -30.31 17.24
C VAL A 29 44.20 -30.71 17.54
N VAL A 30 43.30 -29.73 17.69
CA VAL A 30 41.88 -29.99 17.95
C VAL A 30 41.23 -30.57 16.69
N ALA A 31 41.10 -31.89 16.63
CA ALA A 31 40.32 -32.58 15.62
C ALA A 31 38.82 -32.25 15.80
N GLN A 32 38.23 -31.57 14.80
CA GLN A 32 36.79 -31.29 14.80
C GLN A 32 36.01 -32.59 14.55
N THR A 33 35.38 -33.13 15.58
CA THR A 33 34.37 -34.19 15.41
C THR A 33 33.15 -33.61 14.70
N ALA A 34 32.96 -33.96 13.43
CA ALA A 34 31.85 -33.47 12.64
C ALA A 34 30.50 -33.91 13.25
N SER A 35 29.69 -32.93 13.69
CA SER A 35 28.28 -33.14 14.04
C SER A 35 27.53 -33.78 12.86
N PRO A 36 26.51 -34.63 13.11
CA PRO A 36 25.73 -35.25 12.04
C PRO A 36 25.17 -34.18 11.09
N SER A 37 25.45 -34.34 9.81
CA SER A 37 25.25 -33.31 8.78
C SER A 37 23.79 -32.84 8.75
N GLN A 38 23.56 -31.56 9.09
CA GLN A 38 22.28 -30.92 8.83
C GLN A 38 21.97 -31.03 7.33
N ILE A 39 20.78 -31.56 7.00
CA ILE A 39 20.25 -31.49 5.65
C ILE A 39 20.11 -30.00 5.33
N SER A 40 20.92 -29.49 4.41
CA SER A 40 20.84 -28.10 3.99
C SER A 40 19.47 -27.84 3.34
N ALA A 41 18.91 -26.65 3.58
CA ALA A 41 17.66 -26.22 2.96
C ALA A 41 17.87 -25.86 1.47
N ALA A 42 18.32 -26.84 0.70
CA ALA A 42 18.63 -26.73 -0.72
C ALA A 42 17.35 -26.69 -1.57
N ASN A 43 16.67 -25.55 -1.51
CA ASN A 43 15.99 -24.89 -2.64
C ASN A 43 15.31 -23.60 -2.14
N SER A 44 16.10 -22.57 -1.83
CA SER A 44 15.62 -21.20 -2.02
C SER A 44 15.27 -21.05 -3.51
N SER A 45 14.15 -20.41 -3.82
CA SER A 45 13.38 -20.60 -5.07
C SER A 45 14.06 -20.19 -6.38
N GLY A 46 15.34 -19.79 -6.36
CA GLY A 46 16.07 -19.29 -7.51
C GLY A 46 15.55 -17.94 -8.03
N TYR A 47 14.62 -17.30 -7.31
CA TYR A 47 13.99 -16.03 -7.66
C TYR A 47 14.43 -14.92 -6.72
N GLN A 48 14.34 -13.68 -7.21
CA GLN A 48 14.39 -12.46 -6.41
C GLN A 48 13.14 -11.63 -6.70
N TRP A 49 12.57 -11.03 -5.64
CA TRP A 49 11.43 -10.12 -5.72
C TRP A 49 11.81 -8.74 -5.22
N GLN A 50 11.30 -7.72 -5.88
CA GLN A 50 11.40 -6.32 -5.46
C GLN A 50 10.26 -5.51 -6.04
N ASN A 51 10.06 -4.28 -5.55
CA ASN A 51 9.16 -3.35 -6.22
C ASN A 51 9.72 -2.86 -7.57
N VAL A 52 8.79 -2.52 -8.48
CA VAL A 52 9.04 -1.58 -9.58
C VAL A 52 9.09 -0.17 -8.97
N ALA A 53 10.13 0.61 -9.30
CA ALA A 53 10.33 1.93 -8.71
C ALA A 53 9.37 2.98 -9.30
N ILE A 54 8.51 3.58 -8.47
CA ILE A 54 7.63 4.71 -8.84
C ILE A 54 7.83 5.88 -7.87
N GLY A 55 7.93 5.59 -6.58
CA GLY A 55 8.22 6.53 -5.50
C GLY A 55 6.96 7.17 -4.90
N GLY A 56 6.51 6.64 -3.75
CA GLY A 56 5.36 7.15 -3.00
C GLY A 56 4.05 6.91 -3.76
N GLY A 57 3.36 8.01 -4.12
CA GLY A 57 2.13 7.98 -4.92
C GLY A 57 0.87 7.56 -4.16
N GLY A 58 0.91 7.59 -2.82
CA GLY A 58 -0.21 7.35 -1.91
C GLY A 58 -0.02 8.09 -0.58
N PHE A 59 -1.02 7.98 0.30
CA PHE A 59 -1.15 8.87 1.45
C PHE A 59 -0.40 8.39 2.68
N VAL A 60 0.75 9.02 2.93
CA VAL A 60 1.46 8.88 4.21
C VAL A 60 0.70 9.66 5.28
N THR A 61 0.06 8.95 6.21
CA THR A 61 -0.92 9.52 7.17
C THR A 61 -0.31 9.95 8.51
N GLY A 62 0.94 9.58 8.79
CA GLY A 62 1.64 9.99 10.01
C GLY A 62 3.12 9.62 10.04
N MET A 63 3.86 10.26 10.95
CA MET A 63 5.29 10.07 11.19
C MET A 63 5.58 10.02 12.69
N ALA A 64 6.55 9.19 13.08
CA ALA A 64 7.11 9.17 14.43
C ALA A 64 8.65 9.16 14.36
N ILE A 65 9.28 10.15 15.00
CA ILE A 65 10.75 10.24 15.12
C ILE A 65 11.14 9.84 16.56
N HIS A 66 12.14 8.98 16.72
CA HIS A 66 12.55 8.55 18.05
C HIS A 66 13.30 9.68 18.80
N PRO A 67 12.86 10.10 20.00
CA PRO A 67 13.41 11.29 20.66
C PRO A 67 14.87 11.11 21.11
N ASN A 68 15.28 9.87 21.43
CA ASN A 68 16.58 9.57 22.02
C ASN A 68 17.56 8.86 21.05
N VAL A 69 17.17 8.62 19.78
CA VAL A 69 18.04 7.94 18.80
C VAL A 69 17.96 8.65 17.45
N LYS A 70 19.10 9.16 17.01
CA LYS A 70 19.28 9.92 15.78
C LYS A 70 18.90 9.10 14.53
N ASP A 71 18.23 9.77 13.59
CA ASP A 71 17.75 9.24 12.30
C ASP A 71 16.85 7.98 12.39
N LEU A 72 16.39 7.58 13.59
CA LEU A 72 15.42 6.50 13.75
C LEU A 72 13.99 7.04 13.58
N ILE A 73 13.52 7.00 12.33
CA ILE A 73 12.22 7.55 11.90
C ILE A 73 11.34 6.42 11.35
N TYR A 74 10.05 6.50 11.64
CA TYR A 74 9.01 5.63 11.08
C TYR A 74 7.88 6.46 10.47
N VAL A 75 7.19 5.91 9.48
CA VAL A 75 5.93 6.45 8.96
C VAL A 75 4.86 5.37 8.85
N ARG A 76 3.60 5.82 8.90
CA ARG A 76 2.41 5.03 8.61
C ARG A 76 1.67 5.59 7.41
N THR A 77 0.96 4.72 6.71
CA THR A 77 0.19 5.06 5.53
C THR A 77 -1.19 4.39 5.59
N ASP A 78 -2.13 4.79 4.73
CA ASP A 78 -3.53 4.33 4.83
C ASP A 78 -3.79 2.94 4.25
N VAL A 79 -3.06 2.54 3.20
CA VAL A 79 -3.14 1.20 2.59
C VAL A 79 -1.80 0.48 2.49
N GLY A 80 -0.69 1.21 2.52
CA GLY A 80 0.66 0.73 2.19
C GLY A 80 1.56 0.34 3.36
N GLY A 81 1.06 0.29 4.59
CA GLY A 81 1.78 -0.27 5.73
C GLY A 81 2.54 0.73 6.60
N ALA A 82 3.51 0.20 7.34
CA ALA A 82 4.49 0.97 8.08
C ALA A 82 5.88 0.83 7.42
N TYR A 83 6.66 1.90 7.50
CA TYR A 83 8.04 1.94 6.97
C TYR A 83 9.01 2.51 8.02
N ARG A 84 10.27 2.04 8.00
CA ARG A 84 11.38 2.61 8.76
C ARG A 84 12.38 3.29 7.82
N TRP A 85 12.94 4.43 8.24
CA TRP A 85 14.03 5.09 7.53
C TRP A 85 15.35 4.34 7.67
N ASP A 86 16.10 4.25 6.57
CA ASP A 86 17.51 3.87 6.51
C ASP A 86 18.31 5.07 6.02
N ALA A 87 19.03 5.70 6.95
CA ALA A 87 19.83 6.88 6.67
C ALA A 87 21.12 6.58 5.90
N ALA A 88 21.64 5.34 5.92
CA ALA A 88 22.82 4.97 5.15
C ALA A 88 22.47 4.78 3.67
N GLN A 89 21.30 4.21 3.38
CA GLN A 89 20.78 4.00 2.03
C GLN A 89 19.88 5.15 1.52
N GLN A 90 19.58 6.16 2.35
CA GLN A 90 18.65 7.28 2.08
C GLN A 90 17.29 6.80 1.54
N ARG A 91 16.75 5.73 2.13
CA ARG A 91 15.50 5.08 1.69
C ARG A 91 14.64 4.65 2.86
N TRP A 92 13.41 4.29 2.56
CA TRP A 92 12.51 3.58 3.45
C TRP A 92 12.59 2.07 3.23
N LEU A 93 12.33 1.35 4.31
CA LEU A 93 12.24 -0.11 4.38
C LEU A 93 10.80 -0.46 4.81
N PRO A 94 10.03 -1.21 4.00
CA PRO A 94 8.69 -1.66 4.38
C PRO A 94 8.79 -2.70 5.50
N LEU A 95 7.86 -2.63 6.46
CA LEU A 95 7.87 -3.46 7.68
C LEU A 95 6.78 -4.54 7.69
N MET A 96 5.98 -4.64 6.62
CA MET A 96 4.77 -5.46 6.56
C MET A 96 4.91 -6.71 5.69
N GLU A 97 6.06 -6.92 5.04
CA GLU A 97 6.31 -7.99 4.06
C GLU A 97 6.32 -9.42 4.65
N MET A 98 6.04 -9.58 5.96
CA MET A 98 5.82 -10.90 6.57
C MET A 98 4.36 -11.38 6.53
N PHE A 99 3.40 -10.49 6.25
CA PHE A 99 1.97 -10.80 6.30
C PHE A 99 1.42 -11.27 4.95
N GLY A 100 0.59 -12.31 4.98
CA GLY A 100 0.03 -12.93 3.76
C GLY A 100 -1.18 -12.18 3.17
N GLN A 101 -1.69 -12.65 2.02
CA GLN A 101 -2.92 -12.12 1.42
C GLN A 101 -4.13 -12.22 2.37
N SER A 102 -4.18 -13.25 3.21
CA SER A 102 -5.18 -13.44 4.28
C SER A 102 -5.12 -12.38 5.39
N GLU A 103 -4.06 -11.57 5.43
CA GLU A 103 -3.78 -10.57 6.45
C GLU A 103 -3.64 -9.16 5.83
N SER A 104 -4.12 -8.95 4.59
CA SER A 104 -3.97 -7.67 3.86
C SER A 104 -4.52 -6.46 4.63
N TYR A 105 -5.54 -6.67 5.47
CA TYR A 105 -6.13 -5.66 6.35
C TYR A 105 -5.16 -5.08 7.40
N LEU A 106 -4.03 -5.76 7.69
CA LEU A 106 -2.98 -5.27 8.58
C LEU A 106 -2.10 -4.18 7.96
N TYR A 107 -2.10 -4.02 6.63
CA TYR A 107 -1.33 -2.96 5.98
C TYR A 107 -1.97 -1.56 6.16
N GLY A 108 -3.23 -1.46 6.56
CA GLY A 108 -3.79 -0.18 6.99
C GLY A 108 -3.31 0.16 8.40
N ILE A 109 -2.47 1.19 8.56
CA ILE A 109 -1.91 1.58 9.87
C ILE A 109 -2.58 2.86 10.39
N GLU A 110 -3.43 2.71 11.40
CA GLU A 110 -4.18 3.80 12.04
C GLU A 110 -3.27 4.67 12.92
N SER A 111 -2.27 4.08 13.59
CA SER A 111 -1.35 4.84 14.46
C SER A 111 -0.04 4.10 14.75
N LEU A 112 1.03 4.85 15.03
CA LEU A 112 2.32 4.32 15.51
C LEU A 112 2.65 4.88 16.90
N ALA A 113 3.31 4.07 17.73
CA ALA A 113 3.90 4.54 18.99
C ALA A 113 5.29 3.95 19.20
N LEU A 114 6.22 4.77 19.68
CA LEU A 114 7.61 4.40 19.96
C LEU A 114 7.86 4.37 21.47
N ASP A 115 8.58 3.37 21.95
CA ASP A 115 9.08 3.35 23.33
C ASP A 115 10.38 4.17 23.43
N ARG A 116 10.30 5.39 23.98
CA ARG A 116 11.47 6.28 24.11
C ARG A 116 12.60 5.71 24.98
N ASN A 117 12.30 4.72 25.83
CA ASN A 117 13.26 4.09 26.73
C ASN A 117 13.86 2.82 26.13
N ASN A 118 13.23 2.23 25.11
CA ASN A 118 13.76 1.11 24.34
C ASN A 118 13.60 1.34 22.82
N PRO A 119 14.62 1.88 22.13
CA PRO A 119 14.55 2.23 20.71
C PRO A 119 14.37 1.03 19.76
N ASN A 120 14.37 -0.20 20.27
CA ASN A 120 14.06 -1.38 19.48
C ASN A 120 12.56 -1.72 19.48
N VAL A 121 11.78 -1.16 20.43
CA VAL A 121 10.35 -1.42 20.59
C VAL A 121 9.53 -0.36 19.85
N ILE A 122 8.69 -0.84 18.93
CA ILE A 122 7.68 -0.07 18.22
C ILE A 122 6.36 -0.82 18.24
N TYR A 123 5.27 -0.06 18.39
CA TYR A 123 3.90 -0.57 18.30
C TYR A 123 3.19 0.08 17.10
N ALA A 124 2.40 -0.71 16.38
CA ALA A 124 1.52 -0.24 15.31
C ALA A 124 0.09 -0.71 15.54
N ALA A 125 -0.88 0.21 15.40
CA ALA A 125 -2.30 -0.09 15.45
C ALA A 125 -2.79 -0.36 14.02
N ALA A 126 -3.05 -1.63 13.70
CA ALA A 126 -3.30 -2.12 12.35
C ALA A 126 -4.77 -2.53 12.14
N GLY A 127 -5.36 -2.11 11.02
CA GLY A 127 -6.74 -2.41 10.62
C GLY A 127 -7.30 -1.31 9.71
N GLU A 128 -7.72 -1.69 8.50
CA GLU A 128 -8.02 -0.75 7.40
C GLU A 128 -9.41 -0.10 7.46
N TYR A 129 -10.47 -0.84 7.84
CA TYR A 129 -11.88 -0.37 7.83
C TYR A 129 -12.68 -0.88 9.02
N THR A 130 -13.63 -0.07 9.50
CA THR A 130 -14.61 -0.40 10.56
C THR A 130 -15.93 -0.95 10.02
N ASP A 131 -16.30 -0.65 8.77
CA ASP A 131 -17.52 -1.13 8.12
C ASP A 131 -17.36 -2.55 7.51
N SER A 132 -18.32 -2.95 6.65
CA SER A 132 -18.37 -4.26 5.98
C SER A 132 -17.20 -4.54 5.02
N ARG A 133 -16.41 -3.53 4.61
CA ARG A 133 -15.22 -3.72 3.77
C ARG A 133 -14.15 -4.58 4.46
N SER A 134 -14.16 -4.64 5.80
CA SER A 134 -13.37 -5.57 6.60
C SER A 134 -14.26 -6.54 7.39
N ARG A 135 -13.84 -7.80 7.48
CA ARG A 135 -14.39 -8.80 8.42
C ARG A 135 -13.54 -8.98 9.68
N HIS A 136 -12.36 -8.36 9.73
CA HIS A 136 -11.38 -8.54 10.81
C HIS A 136 -11.41 -7.34 11.78
N ASN A 137 -11.28 -7.63 13.08
CA ASN A 137 -10.94 -6.63 14.07
C ASN A 137 -9.53 -6.08 13.85
N GLY A 138 -9.22 -4.95 14.48
CA GLY A 138 -7.87 -4.41 14.49
C GLY A 138 -6.93 -5.26 15.35
N VAL A 139 -5.64 -5.06 15.14
CA VAL A 139 -4.56 -5.76 15.85
C VAL A 139 -3.54 -4.72 16.30
N ILE A 140 -3.05 -4.84 17.54
CA ILE A 140 -1.82 -4.15 17.93
C ILE A 140 -0.63 -5.06 17.61
N LEU A 141 0.19 -4.59 16.67
CA LEU A 141 1.45 -5.22 16.30
C LEU A 141 2.54 -4.67 17.22
N LYS A 142 3.28 -5.54 17.89
CA LYS A 142 4.47 -5.19 18.69
C LYS A 142 5.73 -5.77 18.07
N SER A 143 6.70 -4.93 17.77
CA SER A 143 8.07 -5.34 17.47
C SER A 143 8.97 -5.07 18.67
N SER A 144 10.05 -5.84 18.79
CA SER A 144 11.19 -5.56 19.70
C SER A 144 12.54 -5.50 18.94
N ASP A 145 12.48 -5.33 17.62
CA ASP A 145 13.61 -5.37 16.68
C ASP A 145 13.53 -4.28 15.59
N ARG A 146 12.84 -3.16 15.86
CA ARG A 146 12.62 -2.03 14.94
C ARG A 146 11.77 -2.36 13.71
N GLY A 147 10.79 -3.24 13.86
CA GLY A 147 9.82 -3.64 12.84
C GLY A 147 10.31 -4.70 11.85
N GLN A 148 11.30 -5.53 12.23
CA GLN A 148 11.75 -6.66 11.42
C GLN A 148 10.87 -7.90 11.66
N SER A 149 10.33 -8.06 12.86
CA SER A 149 9.29 -9.03 13.21
C SER A 149 8.23 -8.41 14.12
N TRP A 150 7.02 -8.98 14.09
CA TRP A 150 5.86 -8.49 14.84
C TRP A 150 5.15 -9.62 15.59
N THR A 151 4.84 -9.36 16.86
CA THR A 151 3.86 -10.12 17.66
C THR A 151 2.48 -9.48 17.49
N GLN A 152 1.47 -10.27 17.15
CA GLN A 152 0.08 -9.81 17.00
C GLN A 152 -0.69 -9.90 18.33
N THR A 153 -1.38 -8.82 18.71
CA THR A 153 -2.39 -8.83 19.79
C THR A 153 -3.74 -8.35 19.22
N PRO A 154 -4.69 -9.26 18.94
CA PRO A 154 -6.01 -8.89 18.42
C PRO A 154 -6.83 -8.05 19.39
N LEU A 155 -7.58 -7.08 18.86
CA LEU A 155 -8.55 -6.27 19.60
C LEU A 155 -9.96 -6.89 19.49
N SER A 156 -10.85 -6.52 20.41
CA SER A 156 -12.28 -6.87 20.34
C SER A 156 -13.09 -5.97 19.39
N PHE A 157 -12.43 -5.07 18.65
CA PHE A 157 -13.06 -4.09 17.76
C PHE A 157 -12.15 -3.74 16.57
N LYS A 158 -12.73 -3.10 15.55
CA LYS A 158 -12.05 -2.69 14.31
C LYS A 158 -11.34 -1.34 14.42
N LEU A 159 -10.33 -1.15 13.58
CA LEU A 159 -9.65 0.12 13.32
C LEU A 159 -9.93 0.57 11.87
N GLY A 160 -9.74 1.87 11.60
CA GLY A 160 -10.17 2.50 10.35
C GLY A 160 -9.07 3.28 9.64
N ALA A 161 -7.91 2.65 9.42
CA ALA A 161 -6.74 3.33 8.87
C ALA A 161 -6.97 3.99 7.50
N ASN A 162 -7.90 3.48 6.67
CA ASN A 162 -8.30 4.07 5.39
C ASN A 162 -9.74 4.64 5.40
N GLU A 163 -10.11 5.27 6.51
CA GLU A 163 -11.35 6.04 6.65
C GLU A 163 -11.05 7.55 6.72
N ASP A 164 -12.09 8.38 6.79
CA ASP A 164 -11.93 9.83 6.98
C ASP A 164 -11.18 10.14 8.28
N TRP A 165 -10.56 11.32 8.39
CA TRP A 165 -9.84 11.77 9.59
C TRP A 165 -8.62 10.94 9.99
N ARG A 166 -8.18 9.99 9.14
CA ARG A 166 -6.94 9.20 9.31
C ARG A 166 -5.64 10.01 9.38
N TRP A 167 -5.69 11.27 8.94
CA TRP A 167 -4.63 12.26 9.08
C TRP A 167 -4.49 12.82 10.51
N ASN A 168 -5.46 12.57 11.40
CA ASN A 168 -5.32 12.80 12.84
C ASN A 168 -4.34 11.80 13.47
N GLY A 169 -3.80 12.13 14.64
CA GLY A 169 -2.96 11.21 15.41
C GLY A 169 -1.93 11.89 16.32
N GLU A 170 -1.17 11.13 17.11
CA GLU A 170 -1.22 9.66 17.20
C GLU A 170 -2.24 9.17 18.22
N ARG A 171 -3.04 8.17 17.84
CA ARG A 171 -4.09 7.57 18.67
C ARG A 171 -3.52 6.55 19.68
N LEU A 172 -2.39 5.95 19.36
CA LEU A 172 -1.65 5.03 20.22
C LEU A 172 -0.49 5.78 20.89
N ALA A 173 -0.31 5.60 22.20
CA ALA A 173 0.78 6.23 22.94
C ALA A 173 1.36 5.29 24.02
N VAL A 174 2.70 5.30 24.17
CA VAL A 174 3.43 4.65 25.27
C VAL A 174 3.71 5.69 26.36
N ASP A 175 3.61 5.32 27.64
CA ASP A 175 3.99 6.22 28.73
C ASP A 175 5.51 6.50 28.68
N PRO A 176 5.93 7.77 28.58
CA PRO A 176 7.33 8.16 28.45
C PRO A 176 8.19 7.79 29.67
N ASN A 177 7.57 7.43 30.80
CA ASN A 177 8.21 7.02 32.04
C ASN A 177 7.95 5.55 32.40
N GLN A 178 7.05 4.84 31.70
CA GLN A 178 6.75 3.42 31.95
C GLN A 178 6.42 2.65 30.65
N SER A 179 7.42 2.00 30.06
CA SER A 179 7.35 1.33 28.75
C SER A 179 6.27 0.23 28.56
N ASN A 180 5.73 -0.30 29.65
CA ASN A 180 4.64 -1.29 29.62
C ASN A 180 3.23 -0.66 29.66
N LEU A 181 3.11 0.63 30.00
CA LEU A 181 1.84 1.36 30.02
C LEU A 181 1.60 2.00 28.66
N LEU A 182 0.45 1.69 28.04
CA LEU A 182 -0.02 2.30 26.81
C LEU A 182 -1.49 2.73 26.93
N TYR A 183 -1.87 3.71 26.11
CA TYR A 183 -3.28 3.99 25.79
C TYR A 183 -3.51 3.95 24.28
N LEU A 184 -4.74 3.61 23.89
CA LEU A 184 -5.24 3.57 22.53
C LEU A 184 -6.59 4.30 22.44
N GLY A 185 -6.66 5.33 21.61
CA GLY A 185 -7.89 5.98 21.19
C GLY A 185 -8.54 5.25 20.02
N SER A 186 -9.81 4.91 20.12
CA SER A 186 -10.56 4.24 19.04
C SER A 186 -11.62 5.16 18.40
N ARG A 187 -12.07 4.80 17.19
CA ARG A 187 -13.10 5.53 16.43
C ARG A 187 -14.52 5.38 16.98
N HIS A 188 -14.79 4.34 17.77
CA HIS A 188 -16.14 3.99 18.25
C HIS A 188 -16.19 3.52 19.71
N GLN A 189 -15.16 2.84 20.22
CA GLN A 189 -15.20 2.14 21.51
C GLN A 189 -14.67 2.98 22.68
N GLY A 190 -14.29 4.24 22.43
CA GLY A 190 -13.65 5.14 23.40
C GLY A 190 -12.19 4.78 23.67
N LEU A 191 -11.75 5.02 24.91
CA LEU A 191 -10.36 4.91 25.34
C LEU A 191 -10.06 3.51 25.88
N TRP A 192 -8.90 2.97 25.51
CA TRP A 192 -8.38 1.67 25.95
C TRP A 192 -6.98 1.81 26.55
N LYS A 193 -6.63 0.93 27.49
CA LYS A 193 -5.37 0.92 28.24
C LYS A 193 -4.71 -0.46 28.14
N SER A 194 -3.39 -0.50 28.19
CA SER A 194 -2.59 -1.70 28.45
C SER A 194 -1.55 -1.39 29.51
N GLU A 195 -1.22 -2.37 30.37
CA GLU A 195 -0.24 -2.24 31.46
C GLU A 195 0.86 -3.32 31.41
N ASP A 196 0.81 -4.20 30.41
CA ASP A 196 1.71 -5.36 30.24
C ASP A 196 2.59 -5.26 28.96
N GLY A 197 2.63 -4.07 28.35
CA GLY A 197 3.32 -3.81 27.10
C GLY A 197 2.54 -4.29 25.89
N ALA A 198 1.24 -3.99 25.84
CA ALA A 198 0.30 -4.26 24.74
C ALA A 198 -0.05 -5.74 24.46
N LYS A 199 0.12 -6.64 25.45
CA LYS A 199 -0.31 -8.06 25.34
C LYS A 199 -1.79 -8.23 25.68
N THR A 200 -2.31 -7.40 26.59
CA THR A 200 -3.75 -7.30 26.90
C THR A 200 -4.19 -5.84 26.87
N TRP A 201 -5.49 -5.64 26.59
CA TRP A 201 -6.11 -4.33 26.45
C TRP A 201 -7.45 -4.30 27.20
N THR A 202 -7.65 -3.29 28.04
CA THR A 202 -8.88 -3.07 28.81
C THR A 202 -9.51 -1.73 28.45
N ARG A 203 -10.84 -1.65 28.50
CA ARG A 203 -11.57 -0.40 28.22
C ARG A 203 -11.53 0.51 29.44
N VAL A 204 -11.22 1.78 29.25
CA VAL A 204 -11.19 2.81 30.29
C VAL A 204 -12.63 3.27 30.55
N THR A 205 -13.34 2.52 31.39
CA THR A 205 -14.80 2.68 31.62
C THR A 205 -15.20 4.00 32.25
N ASN A 206 -14.28 4.66 32.96
CA ASN A 206 -14.40 6.00 33.52
C ASN A 206 -14.09 7.13 32.51
N PHE A 207 -13.75 6.83 31.25
CA PHE A 207 -13.52 7.87 30.24
C PHE A 207 -14.87 8.45 29.74
N PRO A 208 -15.12 9.78 29.80
CA PRO A 208 -16.49 10.30 29.77
C PRO A 208 -17.27 10.17 28.45
N THR A 209 -16.61 9.95 27.32
CA THR A 209 -17.27 9.87 25.99
C THR A 209 -16.39 9.14 24.97
N PRO A 210 -16.96 8.36 24.03
CA PRO A 210 -16.20 7.81 22.90
C PRO A 210 -15.86 8.86 21.82
N GLY A 211 -16.49 10.03 21.85
CA GLY A 211 -16.45 11.03 20.78
C GLY A 211 -17.45 10.74 19.64
N THR A 212 -17.45 11.60 18.62
CA THR A 212 -18.28 11.42 17.41
C THR A 212 -17.95 10.09 16.70
N PRO A 213 -18.94 9.25 16.33
CA PRO A 213 -18.70 8.02 15.57
C PRO A 213 -17.84 8.21 14.31
N ASN A 214 -17.16 7.15 13.88
CA ASN A 214 -16.17 7.11 12.79
C ASN A 214 -14.89 7.94 13.02
N ARG A 215 -14.91 8.98 13.86
CA ARG A 215 -13.73 9.84 14.18
C ARG A 215 -13.17 9.58 15.59
N GLY A 216 -14.03 9.52 16.61
CA GLY A 216 -13.73 9.10 17.99
C GLY A 216 -12.61 9.87 18.69
N ILE A 217 -11.71 9.13 19.34
CA ILE A 217 -10.54 9.66 20.04
C ILE A 217 -9.36 9.80 19.07
N VAL A 218 -8.95 11.04 18.81
CA VAL A 218 -8.08 11.42 17.68
C VAL A 218 -6.59 11.51 18.01
N PHE A 219 -6.23 11.81 19.26
CA PHE A 219 -4.83 11.77 19.72
C PHE A 219 -4.71 11.51 21.23
N ILE A 220 -3.55 11.01 21.66
CA ILE A 220 -3.18 10.86 23.08
C ILE A 220 -1.77 11.41 23.31
N LEU A 221 -1.59 12.18 24.39
CA LEU A 221 -0.31 12.77 24.79
C LEU A 221 -0.07 12.61 26.29
N PHE A 222 1.08 12.09 26.68
CA PHE A 222 1.57 12.11 28.05
C PHE A 222 2.47 13.33 28.28
N ASP A 223 2.38 14.00 29.45
CA ASP A 223 3.40 14.99 29.85
C ASP A 223 4.56 14.29 30.57
N PRO A 224 5.73 14.10 29.93
CA PRO A 224 6.85 13.33 30.48
C PRO A 224 7.42 13.92 31.77
N LYS A 225 7.13 15.18 32.12
CA LYS A 225 7.59 15.80 33.38
C LYS A 225 6.76 15.39 34.60
N THR A 226 5.59 14.78 34.38
CA THR A 226 4.66 14.39 35.47
C THR A 226 4.84 12.93 35.91
N GLY A 227 6.03 12.38 35.65
CA GLY A 227 6.52 11.09 36.12
C GLY A 227 8.04 11.08 36.17
N THR A 228 8.63 9.94 36.52
CA THR A 228 10.08 9.69 36.51
C THR A 228 10.32 8.27 36.02
N PRO A 229 11.52 7.88 35.51
CA PRO A 229 11.74 6.54 34.98
C PRO A 229 11.31 5.41 35.95
N GLY A 230 10.39 4.55 35.51
CA GLY A 230 9.77 3.49 36.32
C GLY A 230 8.52 3.92 37.10
N THR A 231 8.23 5.22 37.19
CA THR A 231 7.06 5.81 37.85
C THR A 231 6.09 6.37 36.81
N PRO A 232 4.90 5.76 36.61
CA PRO A 232 3.96 6.18 35.58
C PRO A 232 3.60 7.66 35.62
N THR A 233 3.49 8.24 34.43
CA THR A 233 3.20 9.64 34.17
C THR A 233 1.78 10.00 34.64
N SER A 234 1.65 11.02 35.49
CA SER A 234 0.35 11.39 36.08
C SER A 234 -0.57 12.10 35.09
N THR A 235 -0.02 12.97 34.24
CA THR A 235 -0.80 13.85 33.37
C THR A 235 -0.88 13.33 31.94
N VAL A 236 -2.12 13.09 31.49
CA VAL A 236 -2.43 12.56 30.16
C VAL A 236 -3.50 13.43 29.52
N TYR A 237 -3.27 13.87 28.29
CA TYR A 237 -4.21 14.62 27.46
C TYR A 237 -4.76 13.72 26.35
N VAL A 238 -6.07 13.80 26.12
CA VAL A 238 -6.78 12.97 25.13
C VAL A 238 -7.68 13.87 24.28
N GLY A 239 -7.40 13.95 22.97
CA GLY A 239 -8.21 14.71 22.02
C GLY A 239 -9.39 13.88 21.52
N VAL A 240 -10.60 14.43 21.58
CA VAL A 240 -11.86 13.73 21.26
C VAL A 240 -12.74 14.54 20.31
N ALA A 241 -13.10 13.96 19.17
CA ALA A 241 -13.99 14.59 18.20
C ALA A 241 -15.40 14.84 18.78
N GLY A 242 -16.03 15.94 18.38
CA GLY A 242 -17.32 16.40 18.91
C GLY A 242 -17.30 16.99 20.32
N ALA A 243 -16.25 16.74 21.12
CA ALA A 243 -16.15 17.17 22.52
C ALA A 243 -15.03 18.20 22.77
N GLY A 244 -13.77 17.83 22.52
CA GLY A 244 -12.60 18.65 22.86
C GLY A 244 -11.47 17.84 23.47
N VAL A 245 -10.62 18.48 24.30
CA VAL A 245 -9.47 17.83 24.95
C VAL A 245 -9.78 17.53 26.42
N TYR A 246 -9.68 16.26 26.79
CA TYR A 246 -9.73 15.82 28.18
C TYR A 246 -8.33 15.76 28.78
N ARG A 247 -8.22 15.99 30.10
CA ARG A 247 -7.01 15.82 30.90
C ARG A 247 -7.29 14.91 32.09
N SER A 248 -6.43 13.92 32.31
CA SER A 248 -6.20 13.30 33.62
C SER A 248 -4.93 13.90 34.24
N GLN A 249 -4.86 13.94 35.57
CA GLN A 249 -3.65 14.30 36.32
C GLN A 249 -3.23 13.23 37.34
N ASP A 250 -3.91 12.07 37.30
CA ASP A 250 -3.88 11.01 38.31
C ASP A 250 -3.68 9.60 37.68
N ARG A 251 -3.01 9.52 36.52
CA ARG A 251 -2.75 8.27 35.76
C ARG A 251 -4.03 7.62 35.19
N GLY A 252 -5.02 8.44 34.84
CA GLY A 252 -6.26 8.04 34.19
C GLY A 252 -7.37 7.54 35.13
N GLN A 253 -7.29 7.85 36.43
CA GLN A 253 -8.33 7.52 37.41
C GLN A 253 -9.51 8.49 37.33
N THR A 254 -9.26 9.77 37.03
CA THR A 254 -10.29 10.76 36.69
C THR A 254 -9.93 11.51 35.40
N TRP A 255 -10.94 12.04 34.73
CA TRP A 255 -10.83 12.71 33.44
C TRP A 255 -11.72 13.96 33.40
N THR A 256 -11.10 15.12 33.25
CA THR A 256 -11.79 16.42 33.17
C THR A 256 -11.70 16.96 31.75
N LEU A 257 -12.84 17.38 31.17
CA LEU A 257 -12.82 18.16 29.93
C LEU A 257 -12.16 19.52 30.23
N LEU A 258 -11.14 19.90 29.46
CA LEU A 258 -10.52 21.21 29.64
C LEU A 258 -11.54 22.30 29.31
N GLN A 259 -11.83 23.17 30.29
CA GLN A 259 -12.70 24.33 30.13
C GLN A 259 -12.31 25.13 28.88
N ASP A 260 -13.28 25.63 28.12
CA ASP A 260 -13.11 26.43 26.89
C ASP A 260 -12.33 25.75 25.75
N SER A 261 -12.12 24.43 25.83
CA SER A 261 -11.65 23.62 24.70
C SER A 261 -12.61 23.76 23.53
N ALA A 262 -12.07 23.98 22.32
CA ALA A 262 -12.88 23.83 21.11
C ALA A 262 -13.21 22.35 20.89
N LYS A 263 -14.30 22.10 20.15
CA LYS A 263 -14.66 20.78 19.61
C LYS A 263 -13.77 20.44 18.42
N ASN A 264 -13.82 19.18 17.98
CA ASN A 264 -13.11 18.67 16.79
C ASN A 264 -11.59 18.97 16.76
N PRO A 265 -10.82 18.59 17.80
CA PRO A 265 -9.36 18.54 17.68
C PRO A 265 -8.91 17.65 16.50
N GLN A 266 -7.73 17.94 15.95
CA GLN A 266 -7.13 17.23 14.81
C GLN A 266 -5.81 16.57 15.22
N ARG A 267 -4.81 17.37 15.62
CA ARG A 267 -3.60 16.91 16.29
C ARG A 267 -3.27 17.79 17.49
N GLY A 268 -2.44 17.26 18.38
CA GLY A 268 -1.87 17.99 19.50
C GLY A 268 -0.37 17.73 19.63
N VAL A 269 0.35 18.65 20.26
CA VAL A 269 1.76 18.50 20.60
C VAL A 269 2.05 19.21 21.94
N LEU A 270 2.82 18.56 22.81
CA LEU A 270 3.35 19.17 24.03
C LEU A 270 4.75 19.74 23.76
N ALA A 271 4.95 20.99 24.13
CA ALA A 271 6.25 21.64 24.07
C ALA A 271 7.15 21.26 25.27
N SER A 272 8.44 21.52 25.18
CA SER A 272 9.43 21.24 26.23
C SER A 272 9.22 22.04 27.53
N ASP A 273 8.25 22.96 27.59
CA ASP A 273 7.81 23.68 28.78
C ASP A 273 6.40 23.28 29.29
N SER A 274 5.86 22.15 28.81
CA SER A 274 4.51 21.63 29.10
C SER A 274 3.34 22.48 28.58
N THR A 275 3.60 23.48 27.72
CA THR A 275 2.52 24.12 26.94
C THR A 275 1.96 23.11 25.93
N LEU A 276 0.65 22.89 25.95
CA LEU A 276 -0.06 22.08 24.97
C LEU A 276 -0.50 22.96 23.80
N TYR A 277 -0.23 22.52 22.57
CA TYR A 277 -0.68 23.16 21.33
C TYR A 277 -1.59 22.20 20.57
N VAL A 278 -2.74 22.68 20.08
CA VAL A 278 -3.77 21.84 19.43
C VAL A 278 -4.35 22.54 18.20
N THR A 279 -4.49 21.78 17.11
CA THR A 279 -5.20 22.17 15.88
C THR A 279 -6.64 21.67 15.90
N PHE A 280 -7.55 22.45 15.30
CA PHE A 280 -8.99 22.22 15.29
C PHE A 280 -9.59 22.42 13.89
N ASP A 281 -10.83 21.95 13.76
CA ASP A 281 -11.52 21.73 12.51
C ASP A 281 -12.97 22.26 12.56
N ALA A 282 -13.36 23.00 11.50
CA ALA A 282 -14.71 23.55 11.29
C ALA A 282 -15.27 24.37 12.48
N PRO A 283 -14.82 25.63 12.70
CA PRO A 283 -13.83 26.37 11.92
C PRO A 283 -12.39 25.99 12.27
N GLY A 284 -11.47 26.21 11.34
CA GLY A 284 -10.06 25.95 11.52
C GLY A 284 -9.46 26.88 12.57
N ALA A 285 -8.85 26.29 13.60
CA ALA A 285 -8.16 27.06 14.63
C ALA A 285 -6.88 26.38 15.12
N ILE A 286 -5.97 27.19 15.65
CA ILE A 286 -4.87 26.75 16.50
C ILE A 286 -5.06 27.40 17.86
N LYS A 287 -5.09 26.60 18.94
CA LYS A 287 -5.07 27.11 20.32
C LYS A 287 -3.90 26.53 21.09
N LYS A 288 -3.37 27.30 22.04
CA LYS A 288 -2.43 26.81 23.07
C LYS A 288 -3.11 26.80 24.43
N PHE A 289 -2.73 25.86 25.30
CA PHE A 289 -3.22 25.70 26.65
C PHE A 289 -2.07 25.67 27.65
N ARG A 290 -2.16 26.51 28.68
CA ARG A 290 -1.21 26.60 29.79
C ARG A 290 -1.89 27.21 31.01
N ASN A 291 -1.45 26.87 32.22
CA ASN A 291 -1.97 27.45 33.48
C ASN A 291 -3.52 27.42 33.58
N ASN A 292 -4.13 26.34 33.10
CA ASN A 292 -5.58 26.13 32.99
C ASN A 292 -6.37 27.08 32.06
N ALA A 293 -5.69 27.89 31.23
CA ALA A 293 -6.33 28.78 30.25
C ALA A 293 -5.97 28.40 28.80
N TRP A 294 -6.92 28.59 27.87
CA TRP A 294 -6.66 28.55 26.43
C TRP A 294 -6.39 29.94 25.88
N VAL A 295 -5.48 30.03 24.91
CA VAL A 295 -5.26 31.22 24.08
C VAL A 295 -5.42 30.82 22.61
N ASN A 296 -6.28 31.54 21.88
CA ASN A 296 -6.38 31.42 20.43
C ASN A 296 -5.12 32.03 19.80
N ILE A 297 -4.46 31.26 18.92
CA ILE A 297 -3.22 31.63 18.22
C ILE A 297 -3.33 31.29 16.73
N THR A 298 -4.54 31.36 16.16
CA THR A 298 -4.80 30.98 14.76
C THR A 298 -4.18 32.00 13.79
N PRO A 299 -3.33 31.58 12.82
CA PRO A 299 -2.65 32.51 11.92
C PRO A 299 -3.55 33.21 10.89
N ALA A 300 -4.58 32.52 10.41
CA ALA A 300 -5.54 33.03 9.42
C ALA A 300 -6.89 32.32 9.53
N THR A 301 -7.98 33.00 9.16
CA THR A 301 -9.32 32.38 9.07
C THR A 301 -9.35 31.37 7.92
N LEU A 302 -9.41 30.07 8.24
CA LEU A 302 -9.43 28.95 7.31
C LEU A 302 -10.39 27.87 7.84
N ASP A 303 -10.88 26.98 6.97
CA ASP A 303 -11.89 25.97 7.38
C ASP A 303 -11.33 24.87 8.31
N SER A 304 -10.04 24.54 8.19
CA SER A 304 -9.39 23.53 9.02
C SER A 304 -7.87 23.72 9.11
N TYR A 305 -7.31 23.35 10.27
CA TYR A 305 -5.87 23.13 10.47
C TYR A 305 -5.65 21.69 10.94
N ASN A 306 -4.53 21.05 10.57
CA ASN A 306 -4.23 19.68 10.99
C ASN A 306 -2.82 19.53 11.57
N ALA A 307 -1.80 19.51 10.72
CA ALA A 307 -0.44 19.23 11.16
C ALA A 307 0.12 20.38 12.01
N ILE A 308 0.78 20.05 13.12
CA ILE A 308 1.43 21.02 14.02
C ILE A 308 2.65 20.36 14.68
N SER A 309 3.72 21.12 14.87
CA SER A 309 4.93 20.68 15.56
C SER A 309 5.61 21.85 16.27
N VAL A 310 6.28 21.58 17.39
CA VAL A 310 7.04 22.56 18.18
C VAL A 310 8.47 22.09 18.27
N SER A 311 9.43 23.01 18.17
CA SER A 311 10.85 22.68 18.25
C SER A 311 11.20 22.14 19.65
N PRO A 312 11.78 20.94 19.79
CA PRO A 312 12.10 20.37 21.10
C PRO A 312 13.04 21.24 21.93
N SER A 313 13.94 21.99 21.28
CA SER A 313 14.88 22.93 21.90
C SER A 313 14.34 24.36 22.06
N ASN A 314 13.18 24.69 21.50
CA ASN A 314 12.56 26.02 21.65
C ASN A 314 11.02 25.92 21.67
N PRO A 315 10.36 26.01 22.85
CA PRO A 315 8.90 25.92 22.98
C PRO A 315 8.11 27.09 22.36
N GLN A 316 8.80 28.12 21.88
CA GLN A 316 8.22 29.26 21.15
C GLN A 316 8.30 29.12 19.62
N LEU A 317 9.11 28.18 19.10
CA LEU A 317 9.24 27.91 17.67
C LEU A 317 8.25 26.82 17.25
N ILE A 318 7.24 27.20 16.48
CA ILE A 318 6.11 26.37 16.06
C ILE A 318 6.04 26.34 14.53
N VAL A 319 5.72 25.19 13.95
CA VAL A 319 5.22 25.07 12.57
C VAL A 319 3.84 24.44 12.55
N ALA A 320 2.97 24.90 11.65
CA ALA A 320 1.62 24.37 11.48
C ALA A 320 1.17 24.40 10.02
N ALA A 321 0.16 23.59 9.68
CA ALA A 321 -0.42 23.53 8.34
C ALA A 321 -1.94 23.76 8.35
N GLN A 322 -2.40 24.54 7.37
CA GLN A 322 -3.75 24.46 6.83
C GLN A 322 -4.08 23.01 6.43
N TRP A 323 -5.35 22.60 6.50
CA TRP A 323 -5.78 21.30 6.00
C TRP A 323 -6.95 21.38 5.01
N PHE A 324 -6.66 20.92 3.80
CA PHE A 324 -7.58 20.49 2.75
C PHE A 324 -6.93 19.28 2.08
N PHE A 325 -7.72 18.30 1.63
CA PHE A 325 -7.20 17.11 0.95
C PHE A 325 -6.42 17.43 -0.35
N ASN A 326 -6.83 18.49 -1.04
CA ASN A 326 -6.19 18.98 -2.27
C ASN A 326 -4.82 19.65 -1.99
N HIS A 327 -4.13 20.04 -3.07
CA HIS A 327 -2.84 20.72 -3.07
C HIS A 327 -2.93 22.20 -2.65
N GLY A 328 -1.76 22.81 -2.40
CA GLY A 328 -1.66 24.24 -2.12
C GLY A 328 -1.97 24.63 -0.67
N ASN A 329 -1.89 23.70 0.29
CA ASN A 329 -2.04 24.05 1.71
C ASN A 329 -0.92 24.98 2.19
N LYS A 330 -1.30 26.04 2.90
CA LYS A 330 -0.36 26.98 3.53
C LYS A 330 0.35 26.34 4.73
N LEU A 331 1.67 26.54 4.77
CA LEU A 331 2.53 26.23 5.90
C LEU A 331 2.81 27.52 6.68
N PHE A 332 2.73 27.48 8.00
CA PHE A 332 2.93 28.63 8.88
C PHE A 332 4.04 28.38 9.89
N LYS A 333 4.83 29.41 10.21
CA LYS A 333 5.89 29.43 11.24
C LYS A 333 5.59 30.53 12.26
N SER A 334 5.80 30.25 13.54
CA SER A 334 5.87 31.25 14.62
C SER A 334 7.15 31.06 15.42
N THR A 335 7.74 32.15 15.90
CA THR A 335 8.96 32.17 16.72
C THR A 335 8.71 32.67 18.15
N ASN A 336 7.47 33.08 18.47
CA ASN A 336 7.06 33.71 19.71
C ASN A 336 5.86 33.02 20.38
N GLY A 337 5.71 31.71 20.16
CA GLY A 337 4.65 30.90 20.78
C GLY A 337 3.26 31.18 20.20
N GLY A 338 3.18 31.55 18.92
CA GLY A 338 1.92 31.81 18.21
C GLY A 338 1.32 33.20 18.43
N GLN A 339 2.07 34.17 18.96
CA GLN A 339 1.59 35.56 19.09
C GLN A 339 1.53 36.24 17.71
N THR A 340 2.53 35.98 16.86
CA THR A 340 2.50 36.31 15.43
C THR A 340 2.99 35.12 14.61
N TRP A 341 2.65 35.13 13.32
CA TRP A 341 2.96 34.06 12.38
C TRP A 341 3.45 34.61 11.04
N GLN A 342 4.20 33.77 10.32
CA GLN A 342 4.65 34.00 8.96
C GLN A 342 4.25 32.80 8.11
N GLU A 343 3.76 33.04 6.89
CA GLU A 343 3.55 31.99 5.91
C GLU A 343 4.91 31.55 5.33
N ILE A 344 5.26 30.28 5.50
CA ILE A 344 6.55 29.72 5.11
C ILE A 344 6.69 29.79 3.59
N GLN A 345 7.56 30.68 3.11
CA GLN A 345 7.97 30.66 1.72
C GLN A 345 8.85 29.44 1.48
N ALA A 346 8.51 28.68 0.46
CA ALA A 346 9.15 27.41 0.14
C ALA A 346 9.54 27.35 -1.34
N ASN A 347 10.67 26.72 -1.61
CA ASN A 347 11.02 26.19 -2.92
C ASN A 347 11.07 24.67 -2.80
N HIS A 348 10.21 23.93 -3.49
CA HIS A 348 10.21 22.48 -3.43
C HIS A 348 11.05 21.88 -4.58
N GLN A 349 11.73 20.77 -4.31
CA GLN A 349 12.60 20.08 -5.27
C GLN A 349 12.25 18.58 -5.28
N SER A 350 11.62 18.12 -6.36
CA SER A 350 11.28 16.71 -6.53
C SER A 350 12.48 15.89 -7.00
N SER A 351 12.79 14.80 -6.31
CA SER A 351 13.68 13.71 -6.75
C SER A 351 12.98 12.71 -7.70
N ILE A 352 11.68 12.88 -7.93
CA ILE A 352 10.87 12.04 -8.81
C ILE A 352 10.49 12.84 -10.08
N PRO A 353 10.83 12.36 -11.28
CA PRO A 353 10.55 13.06 -12.54
C PRO A 353 9.06 13.29 -12.81
N TRP A 354 8.21 12.27 -12.67
CA TRP A 354 6.78 12.35 -13.06
C TRP A 354 5.93 13.33 -12.25
N LYS A 355 6.45 13.86 -11.13
CA LYS A 355 5.85 14.96 -10.35
C LYS A 355 6.72 16.22 -10.28
N SER A 356 7.84 16.27 -11.00
CA SER A 356 8.71 17.44 -11.01
C SER A 356 8.03 18.61 -11.73
N ASN A 357 7.99 19.77 -11.09
CA ASN A 357 7.31 20.99 -11.55
C ASN A 357 5.76 20.89 -11.62
N ASP A 358 5.15 19.98 -10.86
CA ASP A 358 3.68 19.87 -10.76
C ASP A 358 3.20 20.09 -9.31
N GLU A 359 2.65 21.29 -9.08
CA GLU A 359 2.17 21.78 -7.78
C GLU A 359 1.11 20.87 -7.13
N ARG A 360 0.43 20.00 -7.90
CA ARG A 360 -0.55 19.05 -7.38
C ARG A 360 0.04 18.01 -6.43
N PHE A 361 1.37 17.91 -6.38
CA PHE A 361 2.11 17.00 -5.51
C PHE A 361 2.89 17.72 -4.40
N TRP A 362 2.65 19.03 -4.23
CA TRP A 362 3.18 19.86 -3.16
C TRP A 362 2.04 20.18 -2.17
N THR A 363 2.35 20.17 -0.86
CA THR A 363 1.43 20.51 0.25
C THR A 363 0.00 19.96 0.11
N SER A 364 -0.14 18.68 -0.24
CA SER A 364 -1.44 18.05 -0.57
C SER A 364 -1.98 17.20 0.57
N GLY A 365 -3.00 17.67 1.30
CA GLY A 365 -3.56 16.90 2.42
C GLY A 365 -2.59 16.66 3.58
N ILE A 366 -1.78 17.67 3.97
CA ILE A 366 -0.69 17.52 4.94
C ILE A 366 -1.17 16.85 6.24
N SER A 367 -0.66 15.66 6.51
CA SER A 367 -1.12 14.78 7.59
C SER A 367 -0.33 14.94 8.88
N SER A 368 0.98 15.17 8.79
CA SER A 368 1.87 15.38 9.95
C SER A 368 2.97 16.39 9.63
N LEU A 369 3.46 17.06 10.68
CA LEU A 369 4.64 17.92 10.71
C LEU A 369 5.49 17.45 11.88
N SER A 370 6.82 17.40 11.72
CA SER A 370 7.73 16.93 12.76
C SER A 370 9.07 17.65 12.70
N PHE A 371 9.34 18.49 13.69
CA PHE A 371 10.71 18.88 14.01
C PHE A 371 11.52 17.63 14.36
N ASP A 372 12.72 17.52 13.80
CA ASP A 372 13.63 16.41 14.11
C ASP A 372 14.41 16.74 15.42
N PRO A 373 14.23 15.97 16.51
CA PRO A 373 14.84 16.28 17.80
C PRO A 373 16.37 16.25 17.78
N HIS A 374 16.99 15.68 16.74
CA HIS A 374 18.45 15.58 16.59
C HIS A 374 19.04 16.66 15.67
N TYR A 375 18.19 17.50 15.04
CA TYR A 375 18.57 18.47 14.03
C TYR A 375 17.75 19.78 14.16
N ARG A 376 18.31 20.77 14.87
CA ARG A 376 17.70 22.06 15.26
C ARG A 376 16.71 22.69 14.25
N ASP A 377 17.12 22.79 12.98
CA ASP A 377 16.40 23.53 11.93
C ASP A 377 15.70 22.61 10.90
N ARG A 378 15.69 21.29 11.17
CA ARG A 378 15.08 20.30 10.30
C ARG A 378 13.60 20.08 10.65
N VAL A 379 12.76 20.11 9.63
CA VAL A 379 11.35 19.73 9.71
C VAL A 379 11.02 18.74 8.59
N TRP A 380 10.38 17.64 8.96
CA TRP A 380 9.73 16.70 8.06
C TRP A 380 8.22 17.00 7.98
N TYR A 381 7.58 16.70 6.85
CA TYR A 381 6.13 16.60 6.74
C TYR A 381 5.70 15.39 5.89
N THR A 382 4.49 14.90 6.12
CA THR A 382 3.86 13.80 5.36
C THR A 382 2.59 14.29 4.67
N ASP A 383 2.33 13.82 3.45
CA ASP A 383 1.23 14.28 2.59
C ASP A 383 0.61 13.14 1.76
N GLY A 384 -0.40 13.47 0.96
CA GLY A 384 -1.15 12.56 0.08
C GLY A 384 -0.33 11.81 -0.97
N TRP A 385 0.96 12.13 -1.12
CA TRP A 385 1.83 11.57 -2.15
C TRP A 385 3.20 11.09 -1.64
N GLY A 386 3.48 11.29 -0.34
CA GLY A 386 4.73 10.87 0.28
C GLY A 386 5.19 11.76 1.45
N ILE A 387 6.48 12.09 1.42
CA ILE A 387 7.22 12.68 2.54
C ILE A 387 8.16 13.75 2.01
N TRP A 388 8.21 14.89 2.70
CA TRP A 388 9.08 16.01 2.42
C TRP A 388 9.91 16.42 3.65
N ARG A 389 11.07 17.03 3.41
CA ARG A 389 11.95 17.56 4.46
C ARG A 389 12.58 18.87 4.03
N THR A 390 12.69 19.82 4.96
CA THR A 390 13.70 20.87 4.91
C THR A 390 14.70 20.69 6.06
N ASP A 391 15.96 21.03 5.84
CA ASP A 391 16.99 21.10 6.89
C ASP A 391 17.23 22.56 7.35
N GLU A 392 16.40 23.51 6.89
CA GLU A 392 16.66 24.95 6.95
C GLU A 392 15.38 25.80 7.17
N ILE A 393 14.45 25.33 8.03
CA ILE A 393 13.12 25.94 8.28
C ILE A 393 13.16 27.42 8.69
N ASN A 394 14.29 27.88 9.24
CA ASN A 394 14.47 29.24 9.73
C ASN A 394 14.94 30.26 8.68
N ARG A 395 15.22 29.85 7.43
CA ARG A 395 15.39 30.79 6.31
C ARG A 395 14.08 31.51 5.96
N ASP A 396 14.21 32.68 5.32
CA ASP A 396 13.08 33.45 4.79
C ASP A 396 12.34 32.66 3.68
N ARG A 397 13.11 31.96 2.84
CA ARG A 397 12.64 31.02 1.82
C ARG A 397 13.40 29.70 1.98
N SER A 398 12.68 28.66 2.38
CA SER A 398 13.23 27.34 2.74
C SER A 398 13.19 26.38 1.55
N VAL A 399 14.25 25.58 1.33
CA VAL A 399 14.23 24.51 0.32
C VAL A 399 13.72 23.20 0.92
N TRP A 400 12.74 22.58 0.25
CA TRP A 400 12.14 21.30 0.63
C TRP A 400 12.44 20.22 -0.41
N ARG A 401 12.75 19.00 0.04
CA ARG A 401 13.04 17.85 -0.83
C ARG A 401 12.22 16.65 -0.41
N ASN A 402 11.71 15.88 -1.36
CA ASN A 402 10.95 14.67 -1.04
C ASN A 402 11.87 13.46 -0.84
N PHE A 403 11.52 12.62 0.14
CA PHE A 403 12.27 11.43 0.54
C PHE A 403 11.32 10.23 0.56
N VAL A 404 11.15 9.57 -0.60
CA VAL A 404 10.18 8.46 -0.76
C VAL A 404 10.78 7.20 -1.38
N SER A 405 12.10 7.14 -1.60
CA SER A 405 12.75 5.93 -2.12
C SER A 405 12.41 4.73 -1.24
N GLY A 406 11.90 3.64 -1.83
CA GLY A 406 11.46 2.46 -1.09
C GLY A 406 10.05 2.52 -0.50
N ILE A 407 9.35 3.66 -0.56
CA ILE A 407 7.88 3.71 -0.41
C ILE A 407 7.28 3.54 -1.79
N GLU A 408 6.35 2.60 -1.92
CA GLU A 408 5.54 2.39 -3.11
C GLU A 408 4.13 2.07 -2.63
N GLU A 409 3.18 3.01 -2.78
CA GLU A 409 1.84 2.87 -2.20
C GLU A 409 0.72 2.74 -3.24
N ILE A 410 1.04 2.93 -4.52
CA ILE A 410 0.06 3.04 -5.60
C ILE A 410 -0.82 1.80 -5.72
N VAL A 411 -2.15 2.03 -5.75
CA VAL A 411 -3.19 1.04 -6.03
C VAL A 411 -3.27 0.79 -7.54
N ASN A 412 -3.21 -0.47 -7.97
CA ASN A 412 -3.12 -0.86 -9.39
C ASN A 412 -4.45 -1.39 -9.91
N PHE A 413 -4.90 -0.88 -11.07
CA PHE A 413 -6.11 -1.35 -11.77
C PHE A 413 -5.82 -2.12 -13.07
N THR A 414 -4.61 -2.07 -13.62
CA THR A 414 -4.24 -2.89 -14.79
C THR A 414 -2.72 -2.94 -14.98
N LEU A 415 -2.22 -4.05 -15.51
CA LEU A 415 -0.83 -4.25 -15.93
C LEU A 415 -0.80 -4.95 -17.29
N ALA A 416 0.12 -4.55 -18.16
CA ALA A 416 0.33 -5.20 -19.45
C ALA A 416 1.82 -5.13 -19.88
N SER A 417 2.33 -6.16 -20.54
CA SER A 417 3.73 -6.22 -21.04
C SER A 417 3.77 -6.24 -22.57
N SER A 418 4.46 -5.30 -23.20
CA SER A 418 4.58 -5.25 -24.67
C SER A 418 5.49 -6.36 -25.19
N PRO A 419 5.01 -7.28 -26.06
CA PRO A 419 5.85 -8.34 -26.64
C PRO A 419 6.95 -7.80 -27.56
N ARG A 420 6.85 -6.55 -28.03
CA ARG A 420 7.86 -5.91 -28.88
C ARG A 420 8.95 -5.20 -28.08
N SER A 421 8.59 -4.33 -27.15
CA SER A 421 9.55 -3.52 -26.38
C SER A 421 9.96 -4.20 -25.07
N GLY A 422 9.05 -4.92 -24.40
CA GLY A 422 9.22 -5.42 -23.05
C GLY A 422 8.88 -4.38 -22.00
N THR A 423 8.47 -3.18 -22.42
CA THR A 423 7.95 -2.13 -21.54
C THR A 423 6.73 -2.65 -20.80
N LEU A 424 6.74 -2.41 -19.48
CA LEU A 424 5.59 -2.62 -18.61
C LEU A 424 4.73 -1.36 -18.65
N PHE A 425 3.43 -1.54 -18.83
CA PHE A 425 2.43 -0.50 -18.70
C PHE A 425 1.59 -0.75 -17.45
N GLN A 426 1.19 0.34 -16.80
CA GLN A 426 0.44 0.35 -15.55
C GLN A 426 -0.72 1.32 -15.68
N GLY A 427 -1.91 0.89 -15.25
CA GLY A 427 -2.99 1.78 -14.85
C GLY A 427 -3.24 1.64 -13.35
N SER A 428 -3.50 2.78 -12.71
CA SER A 428 -3.58 2.93 -11.26
C SER A 428 -4.71 3.87 -10.86
N ALA A 429 -5.03 3.88 -9.57
CA ALA A 429 -5.88 4.90 -8.98
C ALA A 429 -5.15 6.24 -8.87
N ASP A 430 -5.94 7.32 -8.79
CA ASP A 430 -5.59 8.69 -8.36
C ASP A 430 -4.56 9.49 -9.21
N ILE A 431 -3.54 8.84 -9.79
CA ILE A 431 -2.48 9.43 -10.64
C ILE A 431 -2.47 8.91 -12.10
N GLY A 432 -3.50 8.17 -12.50
CA GLY A 432 -3.65 7.66 -13.86
C GLY A 432 -2.86 6.39 -14.09
N GLY A 433 -1.59 6.49 -14.49
CA GLY A 433 -0.80 5.32 -14.90
C GLY A 433 0.56 5.68 -15.50
N PHE A 434 1.32 4.66 -15.91
CA PHE A 434 2.74 4.79 -16.28
C PHE A 434 3.17 3.90 -17.45
N ARG A 435 4.16 4.42 -18.20
CA ARG A 435 5.02 3.66 -19.11
C ARG A 435 6.38 3.46 -18.43
N HIS A 436 6.74 2.21 -18.12
CA HIS A 436 7.99 1.88 -17.41
C HIS A 436 9.15 1.63 -18.38
N GLU A 437 10.07 2.58 -18.45
CA GLU A 437 11.30 2.48 -19.26
C GLU A 437 12.37 1.60 -18.62
N THR A 438 12.38 1.55 -17.30
CA THR A 438 13.16 0.61 -16.48
C THR A 438 12.29 0.13 -15.33
N LEU A 439 12.71 -0.90 -14.59
CA LEU A 439 11.99 -1.36 -13.39
C LEU A 439 12.56 -0.77 -12.08
N ASN A 440 13.70 -0.08 -12.15
CA ASN A 440 14.47 0.41 -11.00
C ASN A 440 14.74 1.92 -10.99
N GLY A 441 14.37 2.64 -12.06
CA GLY A 441 14.34 4.10 -12.11
C GLY A 441 12.91 4.61 -12.29
N TYR A 442 12.56 5.70 -11.61
CA TYR A 442 11.20 6.28 -11.64
C TYR A 442 10.79 6.68 -13.07
N PRO A 443 9.50 6.50 -13.46
CA PRO A 443 9.01 6.94 -14.75
C PRO A 443 9.21 8.45 -15.00
N PRO A 444 9.51 8.86 -16.26
CA PRO A 444 9.72 10.27 -16.60
C PRO A 444 8.44 11.11 -16.52
N LYS A 445 7.28 10.50 -16.78
CA LYS A 445 5.97 11.15 -16.84
C LYS A 445 4.83 10.16 -16.59
N LEU A 446 3.66 10.68 -16.22
CA LEU A 446 2.40 9.94 -16.22
C LEU A 446 1.95 9.61 -17.65
N ILE A 447 1.13 8.57 -17.82
CA ILE A 447 0.23 8.45 -18.97
C ILE A 447 -0.88 9.50 -18.78
N GLN A 448 -1.17 10.28 -19.83
CA GLN A 448 -2.13 11.38 -19.81
C GLN A 448 -2.90 11.47 -21.13
N SER A 449 -4.11 12.04 -21.07
CA SER A 449 -4.78 12.56 -22.27
C SER A 449 -4.07 13.84 -22.74
N PRO A 450 -3.93 14.08 -24.06
CA PRO A 450 -3.48 15.37 -24.59
C PRO A 450 -4.32 16.57 -24.14
N SER A 451 -5.60 16.35 -23.81
CA SER A 451 -6.58 17.40 -23.57
C SER A 451 -6.74 17.76 -22.09
N TRP A 452 -6.42 16.85 -21.17
CA TRP A 452 -6.60 17.05 -19.72
C TRP A 452 -5.96 15.94 -18.84
N MET A 453 -5.88 16.22 -17.53
CA MET A 453 -5.21 15.40 -16.52
C MET A 453 -6.06 14.21 -16.03
N THR A 454 -5.57 13.00 -16.25
CA THR A 454 -6.22 11.72 -15.98
C THR A 454 -6.00 11.21 -14.56
N SER A 455 -7.05 10.75 -13.87
CA SER A 455 -6.98 10.34 -12.45
C SER A 455 -6.93 8.83 -12.25
N ASP A 456 -7.77 8.06 -12.93
CA ASP A 456 -7.68 6.59 -12.90
C ASP A 456 -7.52 6.05 -14.32
N PHE A 457 -6.62 5.09 -14.55
CA PHE A 457 -6.68 4.17 -15.70
C PHE A 457 -7.05 2.79 -15.20
N VAL A 458 -8.23 2.31 -15.59
CA VAL A 458 -8.89 1.17 -14.96
C VAL A 458 -8.74 -0.15 -15.73
N SER A 459 -8.33 -0.07 -16.99
CA SER A 459 -8.16 -1.22 -17.88
C SER A 459 -7.31 -0.84 -19.09
N MET A 460 -6.47 -1.76 -19.56
CA MET A 460 -5.60 -1.60 -20.71
C MET A 460 -5.40 -2.95 -21.40
N ASP A 461 -5.31 -2.96 -22.73
CA ASP A 461 -4.91 -4.13 -23.52
C ASP A 461 -4.10 -3.70 -24.76
N LEU A 462 -3.33 -4.64 -25.32
CA LEU A 462 -2.47 -4.46 -26.48
C LEU A 462 -2.85 -5.44 -27.59
N SER A 463 -2.67 -5.02 -28.85
CA SER A 463 -2.74 -5.94 -29.99
C SER A 463 -1.50 -6.84 -30.00
N SER A 464 -1.68 -8.16 -29.95
CA SER A 464 -0.52 -9.07 -29.79
C SER A 464 0.41 -9.11 -31.01
N ASN A 465 -0.10 -8.89 -32.22
CA ASN A 465 0.72 -8.81 -33.44
C ASN A 465 1.09 -7.37 -33.83
N GLU A 466 0.33 -6.37 -33.36
CA GLU A 466 0.59 -4.94 -33.58
C GLU A 466 0.80 -4.17 -32.26
N PRO A 467 1.75 -4.58 -31.38
CA PRO A 467 1.85 -4.11 -29.98
C PRO A 467 2.34 -2.67 -29.80
N ASP A 468 2.55 -1.90 -30.88
CA ASP A 468 2.62 -0.44 -30.74
C ASP A 468 1.24 0.14 -30.40
N LEU A 469 0.17 -0.56 -30.78
CA LEU A 469 -1.20 -0.26 -30.39
C LEU A 469 -1.46 -0.69 -28.95
N ILE A 470 -1.76 0.30 -28.11
CA ILE A 470 -2.20 0.16 -26.73
C ILE A 470 -3.51 0.93 -26.60
N VAL A 471 -4.52 0.34 -25.98
CA VAL A 471 -5.82 1.00 -25.73
C VAL A 471 -6.12 0.93 -24.23
N SER A 472 -6.55 2.04 -23.63
CA SER A 472 -6.85 2.12 -22.20
C SER A 472 -8.05 3.02 -21.91
N VAL A 473 -8.80 2.68 -20.85
CA VAL A 473 -10.01 3.40 -20.40
C VAL A 473 -9.92 3.75 -18.93
N GLY A 474 -10.60 4.82 -18.51
CA GLY A 474 -10.40 5.44 -17.19
C GLY A 474 -11.46 6.46 -16.77
N SER A 475 -11.14 7.25 -15.75
CA SER A 475 -11.96 8.38 -15.23
C SER A 475 -11.17 9.59 -14.72
N ARG A 476 -11.87 10.72 -14.61
CA ARG A 476 -11.41 11.97 -14.00
C ARG A 476 -11.98 12.17 -12.59
N ARG A 477 -11.46 11.46 -11.59
CA ARG A 477 -11.95 11.34 -10.18
C ARG A 477 -12.02 12.65 -9.36
N TRP A 478 -11.73 13.80 -9.96
CA TRP A 478 -11.59 15.10 -9.31
C TRP A 478 -12.36 16.21 -10.05
N THR A 479 -13.50 15.88 -10.65
CA THR A 479 -14.46 16.89 -11.12
C THR A 479 -15.33 17.41 -9.97
N SER A 480 -15.52 18.73 -9.87
CA SER A 480 -16.38 19.35 -8.85
C SER A 480 -17.89 19.17 -9.13
N SER A 481 -18.26 18.70 -10.32
CA SER A 481 -19.56 18.11 -10.59
C SER A 481 -19.60 16.69 -10.02
N GLY A 482 -20.48 16.44 -9.06
CA GLY A 482 -20.57 15.16 -8.35
C GLY A 482 -20.86 13.94 -9.25
N PHE A 483 -20.62 12.76 -8.68
CA PHE A 483 -20.65 11.45 -9.34
C PHE A 483 -21.84 11.24 -10.32
N PRO A 484 -21.63 10.53 -11.45
CA PRO A 484 -20.37 9.89 -11.86
C PRO A 484 -19.45 10.85 -12.63
N ASP A 485 -18.14 10.77 -12.36
CA ASP A 485 -17.14 11.45 -13.19
C ASP A 485 -17.23 10.98 -14.65
N PRO A 486 -16.96 11.86 -15.64
CA PRO A 486 -16.84 11.43 -17.02
C PRO A 486 -15.67 10.46 -17.15
N GLY A 487 -16.00 9.23 -17.56
CA GLY A 487 -15.01 8.27 -18.04
C GLY A 487 -14.57 8.62 -19.46
N TYR A 488 -13.43 8.05 -19.85
CA TYR A 488 -12.76 8.36 -21.10
C TYR A 488 -11.93 7.16 -21.58
N GLY A 489 -11.38 7.28 -22.78
CA GLY A 489 -10.37 6.36 -23.27
C GLY A 489 -9.34 7.06 -24.14
N VAL A 490 -8.14 6.47 -24.14
CA VAL A 490 -7.02 6.87 -24.99
C VAL A 490 -6.44 5.63 -25.67
N TYR A 491 -5.78 5.86 -26.79
CA TYR A 491 -4.93 4.88 -27.43
C TYR A 491 -3.56 5.47 -27.77
N SER A 492 -2.57 4.60 -27.86
CA SER A 492 -1.26 4.89 -28.44
C SER A 492 -1.07 4.02 -29.68
N THR A 493 -0.28 4.48 -30.65
CA THR A 493 0.20 3.66 -31.78
C THR A 493 1.72 3.72 -31.91
N ASN A 494 2.43 3.96 -30.80
CA ASN A 494 3.88 4.08 -30.76
C ASN A 494 4.51 3.55 -29.47
N ASP A 495 3.97 2.43 -28.94
CA ASP A 495 4.41 1.78 -27.70
C ASP A 495 4.26 2.72 -26.48
N GLY A 496 3.18 3.49 -26.43
CA GLY A 496 2.79 4.33 -25.29
C GLY A 496 3.61 5.62 -25.11
N ARG A 497 4.43 6.02 -26.09
CA ARG A 497 5.25 7.24 -26.02
C ARG A 497 4.42 8.51 -26.08
N SER A 498 3.37 8.50 -26.92
CA SER A 498 2.30 9.51 -26.97
C SER A 498 0.93 8.82 -27.06
N TRP A 499 -0.11 9.57 -26.72
CA TRP A 499 -1.48 9.07 -26.60
C TRP A 499 -2.46 9.99 -27.34
N THR A 500 -3.64 9.48 -27.67
CA THR A 500 -4.69 10.18 -28.41
C THR A 500 -6.04 9.75 -27.83
N GLU A 501 -6.95 10.70 -27.61
CA GLU A 501 -8.29 10.40 -27.07
C GLU A 501 -9.15 9.62 -28.07
N PHE A 502 -10.15 8.90 -27.57
CA PHE A 502 -11.22 8.36 -28.42
C PHE A 502 -12.03 9.53 -29.01
N PRO A 503 -12.21 9.61 -30.34
CA PRO A 503 -12.99 10.69 -30.96
C PRO A 503 -14.48 10.69 -30.59
N ALA A 504 -15.03 9.55 -30.15
CA ALA A 504 -16.40 9.41 -29.70
C ALA A 504 -16.54 8.35 -28.59
N TYR A 505 -17.70 8.33 -27.95
CA TYR A 505 -18.02 7.50 -26.79
C TYR A 505 -19.41 6.83 -26.93
N PRO A 506 -19.61 5.61 -26.38
CA PRO A 506 -20.92 4.98 -26.28
C PRO A 506 -21.96 5.90 -25.64
N ASN A 507 -23.20 5.87 -26.16
CA ASN A 507 -24.37 6.58 -25.62
C ASN A 507 -24.22 8.12 -25.46
N GLY A 508 -23.18 8.73 -26.02
CA GLY A 508 -22.87 10.15 -25.89
C GLY A 508 -22.08 10.51 -24.63
N TYR A 509 -21.46 11.70 -24.65
CA TYR A 509 -20.38 12.18 -23.76
C TYR A 509 -20.68 12.29 -22.24
N ARG A 510 -21.79 11.72 -21.74
CA ARG A 510 -22.23 11.81 -20.33
C ARG A 510 -22.45 10.46 -19.63
N LYS A 511 -22.17 9.32 -20.27
CA LYS A 511 -22.41 7.98 -19.67
C LYS A 511 -21.29 6.94 -19.83
N ALA A 512 -20.21 7.25 -20.55
CA ALA A 512 -19.14 6.28 -20.80
C ALA A 512 -18.23 6.12 -19.57
N GLN A 513 -18.65 5.31 -18.59
CA GLN A 513 -17.96 5.12 -17.32
C GLN A 513 -16.86 4.05 -17.44
N ARG A 514 -15.59 4.41 -17.16
CA ARG A 514 -14.49 3.51 -16.76
C ARG A 514 -14.49 2.13 -17.47
N GLY A 515 -14.69 1.01 -16.75
CA GLY A 515 -14.97 -0.30 -17.34
C GLY A 515 -13.76 -1.17 -17.72
N ARG A 516 -13.87 -1.92 -18.82
CA ARG A 516 -12.89 -2.93 -19.29
C ARG A 516 -12.73 -2.92 -20.82
N VAL A 517 -11.50 -2.88 -21.33
CA VAL A 517 -11.21 -2.87 -22.77
C VAL A 517 -10.37 -4.07 -23.21
N ALA A 518 -10.57 -4.53 -24.44
CA ALA A 518 -9.73 -5.52 -25.12
C ALA A 518 -9.51 -5.16 -26.59
N VAL A 519 -8.33 -5.49 -27.11
CA VAL A 519 -7.86 -5.13 -28.45
C VAL A 519 -7.67 -6.40 -29.29
N ALA A 520 -8.12 -6.39 -30.54
CA ALA A 520 -7.96 -7.52 -31.45
C ALA A 520 -6.50 -7.96 -31.63
N ALA A 521 -6.28 -9.25 -31.87
CA ALA A 521 -4.96 -9.84 -32.10
C ALA A 521 -4.12 -9.14 -33.19
N LYS A 522 -4.78 -8.55 -34.19
CA LYS A 522 -4.21 -7.90 -35.37
C LYS A 522 -5.19 -6.83 -35.90
N GLY A 523 -4.67 -5.79 -36.53
CA GLY A 523 -5.44 -4.69 -37.12
C GLY A 523 -5.76 -3.59 -36.11
N ASP A 524 -5.23 -2.39 -36.35
CA ASP A 524 -5.22 -1.29 -35.39
C ASP A 524 -6.59 -0.68 -34.96
N ARG A 525 -7.71 -1.21 -35.46
CA ARG A 525 -9.04 -0.57 -35.38
C ARG A 525 -10.10 -1.31 -34.57
N THR A 526 -9.94 -2.62 -34.36
CA THR A 526 -10.98 -3.47 -33.77
C THR A 526 -10.79 -3.59 -32.26
N TRP A 527 -11.62 -2.88 -31.49
CA TRP A 527 -11.56 -2.88 -30.02
C TRP A 527 -12.95 -3.16 -29.42
N VAL A 528 -12.99 -3.86 -28.30
CA VAL A 528 -14.22 -4.11 -27.50
C VAL A 528 -14.07 -3.43 -26.15
N TRP A 529 -15.09 -2.68 -25.73
CA TRP A 529 -15.15 -2.00 -24.43
C TRP A 529 -16.46 -2.35 -23.72
N ILE A 530 -16.37 -2.71 -22.45
CA ILE A 530 -17.49 -2.82 -21.52
C ILE A 530 -17.44 -1.58 -20.61
N PRO A 531 -18.39 -0.63 -20.71
CA PRO A 531 -18.55 0.43 -19.71
C PRO A 531 -18.97 -0.15 -18.35
N GLU A 532 -18.68 0.57 -17.26
CA GLU A 532 -19.28 0.32 -15.95
C GLU A 532 -20.78 0.66 -15.98
N GLY A 533 -21.60 -0.24 -15.45
CA GLY A 533 -23.03 -0.01 -15.24
C GLY A 533 -23.84 -1.31 -15.23
N GLU A 534 -24.83 -1.42 -14.34
CA GLU A 534 -25.65 -2.63 -14.16
C GLU A 534 -26.39 -3.07 -15.42
N ASN A 535 -26.80 -2.10 -16.25
CA ASN A 535 -27.53 -2.29 -17.50
C ASN A 535 -26.65 -2.18 -18.76
N GLU A 536 -25.35 -1.89 -18.59
CA GLU A 536 -24.43 -1.74 -19.71
C GLU A 536 -23.91 -3.09 -20.23
N VAL A 537 -23.64 -3.15 -21.52
CA VAL A 537 -23.20 -4.32 -22.28
C VAL A 537 -21.90 -3.96 -23.03
N PRO A 538 -21.19 -4.92 -23.66
CA PRO A 538 -20.06 -4.56 -24.52
C PRO A 538 -20.50 -3.67 -25.69
N TYR A 539 -19.59 -2.81 -26.11
CA TYR A 539 -19.61 -2.04 -27.34
C TYR A 539 -18.35 -2.39 -28.14
N THR A 540 -18.45 -2.36 -29.47
CA THR A 540 -17.33 -2.60 -30.38
C THR A 540 -17.12 -1.42 -31.33
N THR A 541 -15.86 -1.13 -31.64
CA THR A 541 -15.44 -0.17 -32.67
C THR A 541 -14.59 -0.88 -33.72
N GLN A 542 -14.63 -0.38 -34.96
CA GLN A 542 -13.77 -0.83 -36.07
C GLN A 542 -13.12 0.35 -36.80
N ASP A 543 -13.06 1.52 -36.16
CA ASP A 543 -12.59 2.79 -36.75
C ASP A 543 -11.72 3.64 -35.80
N ARG A 544 -11.16 3.00 -34.76
CA ARG A 544 -10.41 3.62 -33.63
C ARG A 544 -11.27 4.53 -32.74
N GLY A 545 -12.48 4.07 -32.39
CA GLY A 545 -13.37 4.74 -31.44
C GLY A 545 -14.04 6.01 -31.98
N LYS A 546 -14.17 6.16 -33.31
CA LYS A 546 -14.99 7.22 -33.94
C LYS A 546 -16.48 6.83 -33.93
N THR A 547 -16.77 5.53 -34.03
CA THR A 547 -18.10 4.96 -33.83
C THR A 547 -18.02 3.76 -32.88
N TRP A 548 -19.09 3.57 -32.11
CA TRP A 548 -19.25 2.47 -31.16
C TRP A 548 -20.59 1.80 -31.39
N THR A 549 -20.57 0.53 -31.81
CA THR A 549 -21.77 -0.29 -32.00
C THR A 549 -22.04 -1.08 -30.73
N ARG A 550 -23.27 -0.98 -30.18
CA ARG A 550 -23.70 -1.77 -29.03
C ARG A 550 -23.80 -3.25 -29.42
N SER A 551 -23.17 -4.13 -28.65
CA SER A 551 -23.19 -5.57 -28.93
C SER A 551 -24.54 -6.21 -28.58
N THR A 552 -24.87 -7.33 -29.23
CA THR A 552 -26.06 -8.15 -28.94
C THR A 552 -25.70 -9.55 -28.44
N GLY A 553 -26.59 -10.19 -27.67
CA GLY A 553 -26.40 -11.53 -27.11
C GLY A 553 -25.44 -11.63 -25.90
N ALA A 554 -24.74 -10.55 -25.56
CA ALA A 554 -23.94 -10.45 -24.34
C ALA A 554 -24.83 -10.17 -23.10
N PRO A 555 -24.42 -10.62 -21.90
CA PRO A 555 -25.09 -10.26 -20.66
C PRO A 555 -24.75 -8.80 -20.27
N ALA A 556 -25.71 -8.12 -19.65
CA ALA A 556 -25.50 -6.80 -19.05
C ALA A 556 -24.76 -6.88 -17.70
N GLY A 557 -24.19 -5.76 -17.24
CA GLY A 557 -23.60 -5.61 -15.91
C GLY A 557 -22.37 -6.49 -15.69
N LEU A 558 -21.46 -6.53 -16.67
CA LEU A 558 -20.21 -7.29 -16.61
C LEU A 558 -19.19 -6.68 -15.63
N THR A 559 -19.28 -5.37 -15.39
CA THR A 559 -18.69 -4.64 -14.27
C THR A 559 -19.60 -3.45 -13.93
N THR A 560 -19.79 -3.15 -12.66
CA THR A 560 -20.75 -2.12 -12.18
C THR A 560 -20.10 -1.08 -11.26
N THR A 561 -18.83 -1.28 -10.88
CA THR A 561 -17.99 -0.28 -10.22
C THR A 561 -16.51 -0.62 -10.38
N VAL A 562 -15.66 0.40 -10.46
CA VAL A 562 -14.20 0.32 -10.60
C VAL A 562 -13.52 -0.63 -9.60
N TRP A 563 -14.12 -0.78 -8.41
CA TRP A 563 -13.61 -1.60 -7.32
C TRP A 563 -13.98 -3.08 -7.41
N GLN A 564 -14.78 -3.48 -8.41
CA GLN A 564 -14.88 -4.88 -8.78
C GLN A 564 -13.62 -5.24 -9.57
N TRP A 565 -12.79 -6.14 -9.02
CA TRP A 565 -11.49 -6.47 -9.61
C TRP A 565 -11.56 -7.56 -10.69
N ASN A 566 -12.76 -8.05 -11.02
CA ASN A 566 -12.97 -9.06 -12.06
C ASN A 566 -12.45 -8.59 -13.42
N GLN A 567 -11.91 -9.52 -14.19
CA GLN A 567 -11.48 -9.32 -15.57
C GLN A 567 -12.33 -10.23 -16.47
N PRO A 568 -13.56 -9.79 -16.82
CA PRO A 568 -14.57 -10.62 -17.48
C PRO A 568 -14.42 -10.67 -19.01
N LEU A 569 -13.42 -10.00 -19.59
CA LEU A 569 -13.24 -9.78 -21.03
C LEU A 569 -11.82 -10.17 -21.45
N ALA A 570 -11.69 -10.86 -22.59
CA ALA A 570 -10.42 -11.04 -23.29
C ALA A 570 -10.63 -11.07 -24.80
N SER A 571 -9.69 -10.54 -25.57
CA SER A 571 -9.53 -10.90 -26.97
C SER A 571 -8.80 -12.24 -27.10
N ASP A 572 -9.06 -12.96 -28.19
CA ASP A 572 -8.11 -13.97 -28.66
C ASP A 572 -6.81 -13.28 -29.11
N LYS A 573 -5.66 -13.91 -28.87
CA LYS A 573 -4.35 -13.33 -29.17
C LYS A 573 -3.77 -13.80 -30.51
N VAL A 574 -4.55 -14.52 -31.32
CA VAL A 574 -4.22 -14.90 -32.71
C VAL A 574 -5.33 -14.50 -33.69
N ASP A 575 -6.61 -14.75 -33.38
CA ASP A 575 -7.72 -14.39 -34.27
C ASP A 575 -8.27 -12.98 -33.98
N PRO A 576 -8.18 -12.02 -34.92
CA PRO A 576 -8.61 -10.64 -34.68
C PRO A 576 -10.14 -10.47 -34.58
N ASN A 577 -10.95 -11.46 -34.96
CA ASN A 577 -12.40 -11.40 -34.84
C ASN A 577 -12.94 -12.04 -33.56
N GLN A 578 -12.10 -12.78 -32.82
CA GLN A 578 -12.56 -13.62 -31.71
C GLN A 578 -12.33 -12.96 -30.35
N PHE A 579 -13.40 -12.88 -29.56
CA PHE A 579 -13.41 -12.29 -28.23
C PHE A 579 -14.23 -13.16 -27.27
N TYR A 580 -13.96 -13.03 -25.97
CA TYR A 580 -14.48 -13.87 -24.91
C TYR A 580 -15.08 -13.05 -23.76
N LEU A 581 -16.16 -13.55 -23.15
CA LEU A 581 -16.71 -13.03 -21.89
C LEU A 581 -16.95 -14.13 -20.87
N TYR A 582 -16.89 -13.78 -19.59
CA TYR A 582 -17.44 -14.58 -18.50
C TYR A 582 -18.37 -13.75 -17.61
N LYS A 583 -19.54 -14.31 -17.26
CA LYS A 583 -20.39 -13.82 -16.15
C LYS A 583 -21.20 -14.98 -15.53
N ASN A 584 -21.18 -15.06 -14.20
CA ASN A 584 -22.07 -15.87 -13.36
C ASN A 584 -22.23 -17.35 -13.81
N GLY A 585 -21.11 -18.05 -14.01
CA GLY A 585 -21.06 -19.44 -14.47
C GLY A 585 -21.22 -19.63 -15.99
N SER A 586 -21.52 -18.57 -16.74
CA SER A 586 -21.63 -18.60 -18.20
C SER A 586 -20.41 -18.00 -18.91
N PHE A 587 -19.95 -18.68 -19.95
CA PHE A 587 -18.88 -18.24 -20.84
C PHE A 587 -19.44 -17.97 -22.24
N TYR A 588 -19.09 -16.82 -22.82
CA TYR A 588 -19.59 -16.37 -24.11
C TYR A 588 -18.45 -16.13 -25.09
N ARG A 589 -18.71 -16.37 -26.38
CA ARG A 589 -17.79 -16.05 -27.47
C ARG A 589 -18.46 -15.11 -28.47
N SER A 590 -17.68 -14.16 -28.98
CA SER A 590 -17.92 -13.50 -30.27
C SER A 590 -16.89 -13.99 -31.28
N THR A 591 -17.30 -14.17 -32.54
CA THR A 591 -16.44 -14.50 -33.69
C THR A 591 -16.53 -13.47 -34.81
N ASN A 592 -17.12 -12.30 -34.53
CA ASN A 592 -17.40 -11.25 -35.51
C ASN A 592 -17.00 -9.85 -34.98
N SER A 593 -15.80 -9.76 -34.39
CA SER A 593 -15.26 -8.52 -33.83
C SER A 593 -16.12 -7.93 -32.71
N GLY A 594 -16.70 -8.77 -31.84
CA GLY A 594 -17.49 -8.33 -30.68
C GLY A 594 -18.91 -7.85 -31.01
N LYS A 595 -19.40 -7.97 -32.26
CA LYS A 595 -20.74 -7.46 -32.65
C LYS A 595 -21.86 -8.28 -32.03
N THR A 596 -21.79 -9.60 -32.15
CA THR A 596 -22.74 -10.53 -31.52
C THR A 596 -22.00 -11.54 -30.65
N TRP A 597 -22.67 -12.02 -29.60
CA TRP A 597 -22.13 -12.94 -28.63
C TRP A 597 -23.08 -14.13 -28.44
N GLN A 598 -22.50 -15.31 -28.25
CA GLN A 598 -23.25 -16.55 -27.98
C GLN A 598 -22.74 -17.17 -26.69
N ALA A 599 -23.64 -17.62 -25.81
CA ALA A 599 -23.28 -18.46 -24.68
C ALA A 599 -22.77 -19.82 -25.20
N THR A 600 -21.60 -20.22 -24.73
CA THR A 600 -20.89 -21.44 -25.18
C THR A 600 -20.80 -22.51 -24.10
N VAL A 601 -20.75 -22.09 -22.83
CA VAL A 601 -20.79 -22.93 -21.62
C VAL A 601 -21.60 -22.18 -20.55
N ASN A 602 -22.35 -22.89 -19.71
CA ASN A 602 -23.23 -22.33 -18.67
C ASN A 602 -23.08 -22.97 -17.27
N ASN A 603 -22.11 -23.87 -17.09
CA ASN A 603 -21.87 -24.66 -15.89
C ASN A 603 -20.48 -24.43 -15.26
N LEU A 604 -19.84 -23.29 -15.54
CA LEU A 604 -18.63 -22.88 -14.83
C LEU A 604 -18.97 -22.42 -13.39
N PRO A 605 -17.99 -22.39 -12.46
CA PRO A 605 -18.23 -21.92 -11.11
C PRO A 605 -18.85 -20.53 -11.06
N ARG A 606 -19.74 -20.31 -10.08
CA ARG A 606 -20.30 -19.00 -9.74
C ARG A 606 -19.56 -18.43 -8.54
N LEU A 607 -19.38 -17.11 -8.50
CA LEU A 607 -18.63 -16.43 -7.44
C LEU A 607 -19.53 -15.48 -6.66
N ASP A 608 -19.46 -15.60 -5.33
CA ASP A 608 -20.05 -14.64 -4.39
C ASP A 608 -19.13 -13.41 -4.27
N MET A 609 -19.40 -12.39 -5.10
CA MET A 609 -18.56 -11.20 -5.27
C MET A 609 -18.75 -10.16 -4.16
N ASP A 610 -18.69 -10.58 -2.89
CA ASP A 610 -18.56 -9.65 -1.76
C ASP A 610 -17.14 -9.08 -1.66
N TRP A 611 -17.06 -7.81 -1.25
CA TRP A 611 -15.84 -7.03 -1.05
C TRP A 611 -14.84 -7.76 -0.14
N ALA A 612 -15.33 -8.26 1.01
CA ALA A 612 -14.52 -8.94 2.00
C ALA A 612 -14.29 -10.44 1.69
N ASN A 613 -14.94 -10.99 0.66
CA ASN A 613 -14.59 -12.29 0.08
C ASN A 613 -13.46 -12.18 -0.98
N ASN A 614 -13.31 -11.01 -1.62
CA ASN A 614 -12.28 -10.73 -2.63
C ASN A 614 -12.29 -11.78 -3.78
N ALA A 615 -13.50 -12.28 -4.11
CA ALA A 615 -13.74 -13.46 -4.94
C ALA A 615 -13.95 -13.11 -6.42
N TRP A 616 -12.87 -12.75 -7.10
CA TRP A 616 -12.90 -12.31 -8.49
C TRP A 616 -12.62 -13.42 -9.49
N SER A 617 -13.25 -13.34 -10.66
CA SER A 617 -12.91 -14.13 -11.84
C SER A 617 -12.00 -13.35 -12.78
N THR A 618 -11.07 -14.03 -13.43
CA THR A 618 -10.23 -13.46 -14.51
C THR A 618 -10.25 -14.40 -15.70
N ILE A 619 -10.38 -13.87 -16.91
CA ILE A 619 -10.14 -14.62 -18.15
C ILE A 619 -8.97 -14.01 -18.94
N LYS A 620 -8.12 -14.85 -19.52
CA LYS A 620 -7.02 -14.45 -20.42
C LYS A 620 -6.90 -15.50 -21.53
N ALA A 621 -6.69 -15.06 -22.78
CA ALA A 621 -6.29 -15.96 -23.88
C ALA A 621 -4.76 -16.09 -23.91
N ALA A 622 -4.27 -17.27 -24.32
CA ALA A 622 -2.84 -17.56 -24.36
C ALA A 622 -2.17 -16.93 -25.60
N PRO A 623 -1.07 -16.17 -25.44
CA PRO A 623 -0.30 -15.66 -26.58
C PRO A 623 0.14 -16.77 -27.54
N GLY A 624 -0.04 -16.54 -28.85
CA GLY A 624 0.37 -17.46 -29.91
C GLY A 624 -0.54 -18.68 -30.13
N LEU A 625 -1.56 -18.91 -29.29
CA LEU A 625 -2.41 -20.11 -29.36
C LEU A 625 -3.88 -19.74 -29.61
N LYS A 626 -4.33 -19.84 -30.87
CA LYS A 626 -5.72 -19.55 -31.26
C LYS A 626 -6.70 -20.46 -30.52
N GLY A 627 -7.72 -19.88 -29.88
CA GLY A 627 -8.75 -20.64 -29.16
C GLY A 627 -8.32 -21.20 -27.80
N GLU A 628 -7.07 -20.95 -27.36
CA GLU A 628 -6.57 -21.34 -26.05
C GLU A 628 -6.92 -20.24 -25.03
N VAL A 629 -7.97 -20.45 -24.23
CA VAL A 629 -8.49 -19.45 -23.28
C VAL A 629 -8.68 -20.04 -21.90
N TRP A 630 -8.21 -19.32 -20.89
CA TRP A 630 -8.13 -19.77 -19.51
C TRP A 630 -8.98 -18.88 -18.61
N ALA A 631 -9.53 -19.46 -17.54
CA ALA A 631 -10.39 -18.79 -16.59
C ALA A 631 -10.02 -19.17 -15.14
N SER A 632 -9.72 -18.16 -14.33
CA SER A 632 -9.62 -18.28 -12.87
C SER A 632 -10.97 -18.00 -12.23
N PHE A 633 -11.28 -18.77 -11.19
CA PHE A 633 -12.44 -18.59 -10.32
C PHE A 633 -12.02 -18.54 -8.84
N ASN A 634 -10.89 -17.87 -8.55
CA ASN A 634 -10.27 -17.77 -7.23
C ASN A 634 -10.18 -19.14 -6.53
N ARG A 635 -11.00 -19.41 -5.51
CA ARG A 635 -11.00 -20.63 -4.68
C ARG A 635 -11.49 -21.88 -5.41
N GLU A 636 -12.16 -21.71 -6.54
CA GLU A 636 -12.59 -22.81 -7.40
C GLU A 636 -11.50 -23.23 -8.40
N GLY A 637 -10.33 -22.59 -8.36
CA GLY A 637 -9.13 -22.99 -9.11
C GLY A 637 -9.03 -22.36 -10.50
N LEU A 638 -8.30 -23.04 -11.39
CA LEU A 638 -7.96 -22.59 -12.73
C LEU A 638 -8.49 -23.56 -13.79
N TYR A 639 -9.15 -23.04 -14.82
CA TYR A 639 -9.78 -23.80 -15.89
C TYR A 639 -9.17 -23.42 -17.24
N ARG A 640 -9.07 -24.41 -18.14
CA ARG A 640 -8.46 -24.30 -19.46
C ARG A 640 -9.42 -24.75 -20.56
N SER A 641 -9.52 -23.98 -21.64
CA SER A 641 -10.20 -24.34 -22.88
C SER A 641 -9.23 -24.30 -24.06
N ARG A 642 -9.31 -25.29 -24.95
CA ARG A 642 -8.48 -25.39 -26.18
C ARG A 642 -9.28 -25.18 -27.47
N ASN A 643 -10.56 -24.81 -27.37
CA ASN A 643 -11.53 -24.79 -28.48
C ASN A 643 -12.32 -23.47 -28.54
N GLY A 644 -11.73 -22.39 -28.03
CA GLY A 644 -12.34 -21.07 -27.98
C GLY A 644 -13.54 -21.01 -27.04
N GLY A 645 -13.47 -21.70 -25.90
CA GLY A 645 -14.46 -21.63 -24.83
C GLY A 645 -15.66 -22.58 -24.92
N THR A 646 -15.74 -23.49 -25.90
CA THR A 646 -16.88 -24.42 -26.02
C THR A 646 -16.82 -25.60 -25.04
N SER A 647 -15.65 -25.88 -24.46
CA SER A 647 -15.54 -26.68 -23.23
C SER A 647 -14.32 -26.26 -22.40
N PHE A 648 -14.37 -26.53 -21.10
CA PHE A 648 -13.31 -26.22 -20.13
C PHE A 648 -12.99 -27.44 -19.27
N THR A 649 -11.71 -27.57 -18.89
CA THR A 649 -11.22 -28.56 -17.93
C THR A 649 -10.52 -27.85 -16.77
N LYS A 650 -10.85 -28.20 -15.52
CA LYS A 650 -10.13 -27.72 -14.33
C LYS A 650 -8.73 -28.34 -14.30
N LEU A 651 -7.71 -27.56 -13.98
CA LEU A 651 -6.36 -28.07 -13.72
C LEU A 651 -6.37 -28.77 -12.34
N PRO A 652 -6.11 -30.09 -12.25
CA PRO A 652 -6.29 -30.85 -11.01
C PRO A 652 -5.35 -30.40 -9.89
N ASN A 653 -4.18 -29.89 -10.26
CA ASN A 653 -3.12 -29.47 -9.34
C ASN A 653 -3.31 -28.05 -8.79
N VAL A 654 -4.30 -27.28 -9.25
CA VAL A 654 -4.52 -25.88 -8.88
C VAL A 654 -5.80 -25.77 -8.05
N GLN A 655 -5.66 -25.86 -6.73
CA GLN A 655 -6.77 -25.73 -5.79
C GLN A 655 -7.36 -24.31 -5.83
N GLN A 656 -6.49 -23.28 -5.85
CA GLN A 656 -6.87 -21.88 -5.93
C GLN A 656 -5.97 -21.15 -6.91
N ALA A 657 -6.55 -20.36 -7.82
CA ALA A 657 -5.83 -19.38 -8.63
C ALA A 657 -6.39 -17.99 -8.33
N TYR A 658 -5.88 -17.35 -7.29
CA TYR A 658 -6.28 -16.00 -6.89
C TYR A 658 -5.93 -14.98 -7.98
N LEU A 659 -4.75 -15.12 -8.59
CA LEU A 659 -4.36 -14.45 -9.84
C LEU A 659 -3.68 -15.47 -10.76
N PHE A 660 -3.70 -15.21 -12.08
CA PHE A 660 -2.86 -15.92 -13.04
C PHE A 660 -2.46 -15.03 -14.22
N ALA A 661 -1.38 -15.40 -14.91
CA ALA A 661 -0.95 -14.74 -16.13
C ALA A 661 -0.21 -15.69 -17.08
N PHE A 662 -0.08 -15.26 -18.33
CA PHE A 662 0.90 -15.80 -19.27
C PHE A 662 2.12 -14.87 -19.31
N GLY A 663 3.29 -15.44 -19.55
CA GLY A 663 4.51 -14.70 -19.91
C GLY A 663 5.28 -15.42 -21.01
N LYS A 664 6.46 -14.91 -21.34
CA LYS A 664 7.31 -15.45 -22.41
C LYS A 664 7.49 -16.96 -22.32
N ASN A 665 7.41 -17.61 -23.48
CA ASN A 665 7.70 -19.02 -23.68
C ASN A 665 9.01 -19.45 -23.00
N PRO A 666 9.04 -20.62 -22.33
CA PRO A 666 10.28 -21.21 -21.85
C PRO A 666 11.26 -21.50 -23.00
N PRO A 667 12.58 -21.55 -22.72
CA PRO A 667 13.57 -21.97 -23.71
C PRO A 667 13.18 -23.28 -24.39
N ASN A 668 13.29 -23.32 -25.72
CA ASN A 668 12.95 -24.48 -26.55
C ASN A 668 11.47 -24.94 -26.46
N ARG A 669 10.53 -24.09 -26.01
CA ARG A 669 9.08 -24.34 -26.02
C ARG A 669 8.35 -23.33 -26.92
N GLN A 670 7.30 -23.78 -27.59
CA GLN A 670 6.42 -22.93 -28.42
C GLN A 670 5.21 -22.38 -27.65
N ASN A 671 5.01 -22.82 -26.42
CA ASN A 671 3.90 -22.42 -25.56
C ASN A 671 4.35 -21.39 -24.51
N PRO A 672 3.49 -20.44 -24.09
CA PRO A 672 3.81 -19.48 -23.04
C PRO A 672 4.04 -20.14 -21.68
N ALA A 673 4.84 -19.48 -20.84
CA ALA A 673 4.92 -19.83 -19.41
C ALA A 673 3.65 -19.35 -18.70
N VAL A 674 3.16 -20.12 -17.73
CA VAL A 674 1.97 -19.78 -16.94
C VAL A 674 2.39 -19.45 -15.51
N PHE A 675 1.88 -18.35 -14.96
CA PHE A 675 2.10 -17.94 -13.57
C PHE A 675 0.79 -17.98 -12.78
N VAL A 676 0.84 -18.34 -11.50
CA VAL A 676 -0.31 -18.36 -10.58
C VAL A 676 0.09 -17.78 -9.22
N TYR A 677 -0.74 -16.91 -8.66
CA TYR A 677 -0.79 -16.63 -7.22
C TYR A 677 -1.96 -17.44 -6.66
N GLY A 678 -1.75 -18.24 -5.61
CA GLY A 678 -2.83 -18.99 -4.97
C GLY A 678 -2.34 -20.25 -4.27
N THR A 679 -3.07 -21.34 -4.45
CA THR A 679 -2.76 -22.65 -3.86
C THR A 679 -2.62 -23.69 -4.97
N VAL A 680 -1.42 -24.27 -5.07
CA VAL A 680 -1.03 -25.27 -6.08
C VAL A 680 -0.32 -26.43 -5.39
N ASN A 681 -0.66 -27.66 -5.73
CA ASN A 681 -0.19 -28.87 -5.05
C ASN A 681 -0.40 -28.81 -3.52
N ASN A 682 -1.51 -28.20 -3.07
CA ASN A 682 -1.85 -27.91 -1.66
C ASN A 682 -0.88 -26.95 -0.92
N ALA A 683 0.08 -26.33 -1.61
CA ALA A 683 0.93 -25.28 -1.06
C ALA A 683 0.41 -23.90 -1.49
N ALA A 684 0.30 -22.96 -0.54
CA ALA A 684 0.04 -21.55 -0.84
C ALA A 684 1.31 -20.84 -1.32
N GLY A 685 1.18 -19.89 -2.24
CA GLY A 685 2.31 -19.11 -2.74
C GLY A 685 2.17 -18.59 -4.17
N ILE A 686 3.32 -18.33 -4.79
CA ILE A 686 3.44 -17.92 -6.20
C ILE A 686 4.15 -19.03 -6.98
N PHE A 687 3.63 -19.38 -8.15
CA PHE A 687 4.08 -20.53 -8.94
C PHE A 687 4.27 -20.21 -10.43
N ARG A 688 5.18 -20.94 -11.10
CA ARG A 688 5.36 -20.96 -12.56
C ARG A 688 5.17 -22.38 -13.12
N SER A 689 4.56 -22.51 -14.29
CA SER A 689 4.52 -23.72 -15.10
C SER A 689 5.10 -23.46 -16.49
N ASP A 690 6.01 -24.33 -16.93
CA ASP A 690 6.68 -24.27 -18.24
C ASP A 690 6.07 -25.25 -19.27
N ASN A 691 4.93 -25.85 -18.91
CA ASN A 691 4.19 -26.85 -19.69
C ASN A 691 2.67 -26.72 -19.51
N LEU A 692 2.15 -25.49 -19.63
CA LEU A 692 0.71 -25.19 -19.67
C LEU A 692 -0.12 -25.88 -18.57
N GLY A 693 0.42 -25.89 -17.35
CA GLY A 693 -0.29 -26.25 -16.13
C GLY A 693 -0.14 -27.70 -15.65
N GLU A 694 0.63 -28.53 -16.36
CA GLU A 694 0.91 -29.91 -15.98
C GLU A 694 1.79 -29.99 -14.71
N THR A 695 2.95 -29.32 -14.72
CA THR A 695 3.89 -29.25 -13.58
C THR A 695 4.18 -27.81 -13.17
N TRP A 696 4.48 -27.62 -11.87
CA TRP A 696 4.59 -26.30 -11.24
C TRP A 696 5.83 -26.20 -10.34
N VAL A 697 6.51 -25.05 -10.40
CA VAL A 697 7.64 -24.67 -9.54
C VAL A 697 7.20 -23.48 -8.68
N LYS A 698 7.49 -23.53 -7.37
CA LYS A 698 7.22 -22.42 -6.43
C LYS A 698 8.31 -21.36 -6.56
N ILE A 699 7.92 -20.10 -6.73
CA ILE A 699 8.82 -18.99 -7.10
C ILE A 699 8.76 -17.79 -6.13
N ASP A 700 8.07 -17.91 -4.99
CA ASP A 700 8.07 -16.90 -3.93
C ASP A 700 9.34 -16.98 -3.04
N VAL A 701 9.50 -16.01 -2.15
CA VAL A 701 10.65 -15.92 -1.23
C VAL A 701 10.14 -15.92 0.22
N PRO A 702 10.60 -16.84 1.10
CA PRO A 702 10.22 -16.86 2.50
C PRO A 702 10.55 -15.52 3.20
N GLY A 703 9.61 -14.99 3.98
CA GLY A 703 9.74 -13.68 4.64
C GLY A 703 9.53 -12.47 3.73
N GLN A 704 9.15 -12.66 2.46
CA GLN A 704 8.84 -11.60 1.51
C GLN A 704 7.48 -11.87 0.84
N ALA A 705 6.42 -11.87 1.65
CA ALA A 705 5.05 -12.07 1.23
C ALA A 705 4.47 -10.80 0.57
N ILE A 706 3.93 -10.97 -0.64
CA ILE A 706 3.19 -9.93 -1.35
C ILE A 706 1.74 -9.97 -0.85
N GLY A 707 1.51 -9.37 0.33
CA GLY A 707 0.27 -9.51 1.10
C GLY A 707 -0.84 -8.49 0.79
N LYS A 708 -0.51 -7.23 0.49
CA LYS A 708 -1.52 -6.15 0.36
C LYS A 708 -2.37 -6.27 -0.92
N ASP A 709 -3.41 -7.08 -0.84
CA ASP A 709 -4.42 -7.31 -1.87
C ASP A 709 -3.85 -7.37 -3.30
N PRO A 710 -3.14 -8.43 -3.69
CA PRO A 710 -2.71 -8.60 -5.08
C PRO A 710 -3.90 -8.52 -6.03
N LYS A 711 -3.94 -7.51 -6.90
CA LYS A 711 -5.08 -7.25 -7.81
C LYS A 711 -4.83 -7.73 -9.24
N PHE A 712 -3.59 -7.66 -9.69
CA PHE A 712 -3.20 -7.97 -11.07
C PHE A 712 -1.95 -8.83 -11.11
N MET A 713 -1.92 -9.77 -12.06
CA MET A 713 -0.72 -10.49 -12.45
C MET A 713 -0.56 -10.38 -13.96
N GLU A 714 0.68 -10.18 -14.40
CA GLU A 714 1.07 -10.17 -15.81
C GLU A 714 2.48 -10.74 -15.96
N GLY A 715 2.71 -11.63 -16.93
CA GLY A 715 4.04 -12.14 -17.22
C GLY A 715 4.81 -11.20 -18.16
N ASP A 716 6.14 -11.15 -18.05
CA ASP A 716 6.95 -10.40 -19.01
C ASP A 716 6.95 -11.11 -20.37
N ALA A 717 6.55 -10.40 -21.42
CA ALA A 717 6.43 -10.96 -22.76
C ALA A 717 7.79 -11.16 -23.47
N ARG A 718 8.89 -10.57 -22.96
CA ARG A 718 10.25 -10.64 -23.54
C ARG A 718 11.30 -11.27 -22.64
N VAL A 719 11.10 -11.30 -21.32
CA VAL A 719 12.02 -11.87 -20.33
C VAL A 719 11.42 -13.14 -19.71
N TYR A 720 11.97 -14.30 -20.08
CA TYR A 720 11.50 -15.58 -19.55
C TYR A 720 11.63 -15.63 -18.02
N GLY A 721 10.60 -16.17 -17.37
CA GLY A 721 10.53 -16.31 -15.93
C GLY A 721 10.15 -15.05 -15.15
N ARG A 722 10.20 -13.85 -15.75
CA ARG A 722 9.75 -12.63 -15.05
C ARG A 722 8.23 -12.52 -15.02
N VAL A 723 7.70 -12.14 -13.86
CA VAL A 723 6.27 -11.86 -13.63
C VAL A 723 6.10 -10.60 -12.77
N TYR A 724 5.04 -9.85 -13.03
CA TYR A 724 4.64 -8.64 -12.34
C TYR A 724 3.36 -8.90 -11.52
N ILE A 725 3.28 -8.33 -10.32
CA ILE A 725 2.11 -8.38 -9.44
C ILE A 725 1.77 -6.95 -9.00
N GLY A 726 0.63 -6.45 -9.47
CA GLY A 726 0.08 -5.14 -9.07
C GLY A 726 -0.80 -5.30 -7.83
N THR A 727 -0.60 -4.44 -6.84
CA THR A 727 -1.20 -4.57 -5.50
C THR A 727 -2.20 -3.45 -5.18
N GLY A 728 -2.96 -3.62 -4.11
CA GLY A 728 -3.93 -2.65 -3.60
C GLY A 728 -3.37 -1.65 -2.60
N GLY A 729 -2.06 -1.36 -2.63
CA GLY A 729 -1.42 -0.45 -1.66
C GLY A 729 0.10 -0.57 -1.52
N ARG A 730 0.77 -1.47 -2.25
CA ARG A 730 2.23 -1.67 -2.18
C ARG A 730 2.92 -1.54 -3.55
N GLY A 731 2.32 -0.75 -4.46
CA GLY A 731 2.82 -0.57 -5.83
C GLY A 731 2.80 -1.88 -6.64
N ILE A 732 3.76 -2.02 -7.55
CA ILE A 732 3.98 -3.25 -8.33
C ILE A 732 5.19 -3.98 -7.75
N TYR A 733 5.10 -5.29 -7.57
CA TYR A 733 6.25 -6.17 -7.36
C TYR A 733 6.59 -6.85 -8.69
N TYR A 734 7.88 -7.11 -8.93
CA TYR A 734 8.30 -8.04 -9.97
C TYR A 734 9.21 -9.12 -9.39
N GLY A 735 9.02 -10.33 -9.89
CA GLY A 735 9.80 -11.52 -9.53
C GLY A 735 10.49 -12.06 -10.76
N GLN A 736 11.78 -12.36 -10.67
CA GLN A 736 12.55 -12.95 -11.76
C GLN A 736 13.63 -13.94 -11.26
N PRO A 737 14.07 -14.89 -12.09
CA PRO A 737 15.25 -15.72 -11.82
C PRO A 737 16.48 -14.88 -11.42
N ALA A 738 17.17 -15.29 -10.36
CA ALA A 738 18.25 -14.52 -9.73
C ALA A 738 19.48 -14.29 -10.64
N ASN A 739 19.73 -15.21 -11.59
CA ASN A 739 20.76 -15.06 -12.61
C ASN A 739 20.48 -13.89 -13.58
N LEU A 740 19.22 -13.45 -13.72
CA LEU A 740 18.84 -12.25 -14.47
C LEU A 740 18.90 -10.95 -13.64
N ALA A 741 19.07 -11.06 -12.32
CA ALA A 741 19.25 -9.89 -11.45
C ALA A 741 20.73 -9.47 -11.38
N ALA A 742 21.65 -10.44 -11.29
CA ALA A 742 23.10 -10.20 -11.26
C ALA A 742 23.59 -9.36 -12.46
N THR A 743 23.08 -9.64 -13.67
CA THR A 743 23.40 -8.87 -14.88
C THR A 743 22.81 -7.46 -14.89
N SER A 744 21.73 -7.19 -14.16
CA SER A 744 21.14 -5.84 -14.09
C SER A 744 21.85 -4.88 -13.13
N GLN A 745 22.47 -5.38 -12.05
CA GLN A 745 23.18 -4.51 -11.11
C GLN A 745 24.54 -4.04 -11.66
N GLY A 746 25.19 -4.84 -12.50
CA GLY A 746 26.47 -4.47 -13.14
C GLY A 746 26.43 -3.24 -14.04
N ALA A 747 25.23 -2.80 -14.48
CA ALA A 747 25.04 -1.60 -15.30
C ALA A 747 24.56 -0.36 -14.50
N ALA A 748 24.23 -0.51 -13.21
CA ALA A 748 23.59 0.54 -12.41
C ALA A 748 24.54 1.36 -11.51
N SER A 749 25.79 0.90 -11.35
CA SER A 749 26.77 1.46 -10.40
C SER A 749 27.40 2.80 -10.78
N SER A 750 27.20 3.27 -12.02
CA SER A 750 27.84 4.49 -12.55
C SER A 750 27.04 5.79 -12.34
N ASN A 751 25.72 5.71 -12.14
CA ASN A 751 24.81 6.86 -12.14
C ASN A 751 24.18 7.17 -10.77
N HIS A 752 24.96 7.07 -9.69
CA HIS A 752 24.57 7.74 -8.45
C HIS A 752 24.68 9.26 -8.59
N CYS A 753 23.64 9.99 -8.16
CA CYS A 753 23.58 11.45 -8.23
C CYS A 753 24.78 12.11 -7.53
N ARG A 754 25.75 12.60 -8.31
CA ARG A 754 26.72 13.59 -7.84
C ARG A 754 26.00 14.91 -7.59
N LEU A 755 25.66 15.16 -6.32
CA LEU A 755 25.45 16.52 -5.83
C LEU A 755 26.69 17.37 -6.20
N PRO A 756 26.54 18.58 -6.76
CA PRO A 756 27.68 19.46 -7.03
C PRO A 756 28.40 19.81 -5.73
N GLN A 757 29.67 19.42 -5.61
CA GLN A 757 30.56 19.90 -4.54
C GLN A 757 30.96 21.35 -4.82
N LEU A 758 30.08 22.30 -4.47
CA LEU A 758 30.42 23.72 -4.50
C LEU A 758 31.16 24.13 -3.22
N LEU A 759 32.47 23.85 -3.27
CA LEU A 759 33.57 24.65 -2.72
C LEU A 759 33.32 25.40 -1.40
N ALA A 760 33.90 24.87 -0.33
CA ALA A 760 34.42 25.72 0.73
C ALA A 760 35.73 26.37 0.25
N SER A 761 35.74 27.68 0.00
CA SER A 761 36.99 28.43 -0.19
C SER A 761 36.84 29.93 0.05
N ARG A 762 37.73 30.46 0.91
CA ARG A 762 38.06 31.88 1.19
C ARG A 762 37.09 32.68 2.08
N LEU A 763 37.67 33.06 3.23
CA LEU A 763 37.45 34.26 4.06
C LEU A 763 36.00 34.63 4.39
#